data_AF-A0A6I8T3R0-F1
#
_entry.id   AF-A0A6I8T3R0-F1
#
_cell.length_a   1.000
_cell.length_b   1.000
_cell.length_c   1.000
_cell.angle_alpha   90.00
_cell.angle_beta   90.00
_cell.angle_gamma   90.00
#
_symmetry.space_group_name_H-M   'P 1'
#
loop_
_entity.id
_entity.type
_entity.pdbx_description
1 polymer ?
#
loop_
_entity_poly.entity_id
_entity_poly.type
_entity_poly.pdbx_seq_one_letter_code
_entity_poly.pdbx_strand_id
1 'polypeptide(L)'
;MTTFLSLVVWVILLIESIPKIGATLCASCSSADDPKCSAAIFTESTKECFNVNPCAVAIITGTGHTFRGCSSDPECYSNDLCDTCDGDGCNSGAFPSDRMRCLTCSSGTSCELVTSDHQLSSACVLHFQDEACVTVFQDFKPLLRGCLGDMDAGVKSLCDSGSADCVLCRENDCNAVNVRQDEQCLQCDSQDRGCNDASHKASACEKTSGGKCYSRLLSDDTVKRGCFHELSTEESEPCNSPSCIVCSGSGCNNNVFPARYEFRCKSCHSANTAACVRDPYTVLDKKCPTNDTACATVLLSATGHLYRGCSTDAECVAEGDACIKCDEYRNCNFYRYPENRLDCYVCETSANPNCATLPYNRQFEKACLRNVSGDDCVTIFDNFRIIRRECRSGLSDTDLLKCNTEGGKECVACSGTGCNKITVRQDDNCLQCSSTDGLNCASGQRVSTICKLSSDGVCYNRLDQNGTLHRGCLSDLNEEVQQTCLNPSNQSCEICSGSGCNNNTFPANALQCVQCDSLMNMDCVQNQSSNLFVNPCRKHVNGDKCYTWLRTDGSIERGCQSSLNATCNALLNATCSACEGPVCNAEVYPWGRRSCYQCDGRSDRTCGLEQTIQQESKVCQRYQPQDHCYTLLQNGIVKRGCTSEFDADVCHGLERTECRTCSVDHCNNLSEVGLRSAGRTVQISSVLLSIGILFEILNAQ
;
A
#
# COMPACT_ATOMS: atom_id res chain seq x y z
N MET A 1 -63.31 -127.10 20.66
CA MET A 1 -63.29 -126.24 21.86
C MET A 1 -61.86 -125.76 22.19
N THR A 2 -61.09 -125.39 21.16
CA THR A 2 -59.66 -125.02 21.27
C THR A 2 -59.34 -123.68 20.58
N THR A 3 -60.35 -123.01 20.01
CA THR A 3 -60.19 -121.74 19.29
C THR A 3 -60.65 -120.52 20.09
N PHE A 4 -61.37 -120.70 21.21
CA PHE A 4 -61.84 -119.60 22.07
C PHE A 4 -60.84 -119.19 23.16
N LEU A 5 -59.95 -120.09 23.59
CA LEU A 5 -58.90 -119.76 24.58
C LEU A 5 -57.76 -118.92 23.97
N SER A 6 -57.53 -118.99 22.66
CA SER A 6 -56.44 -118.24 22.01
C SER A 6 -56.77 -116.77 21.77
N LEU A 7 -58.06 -116.39 21.67
CA LEU A 7 -58.45 -114.99 21.45
C LEU A 7 -58.42 -114.16 22.74
N VAL A 8 -58.77 -114.77 23.88
CA VAL A 8 -58.76 -114.07 25.19
C VAL A 8 -57.34 -113.78 25.66
N VAL A 9 -56.39 -114.68 25.38
CA VAL A 9 -54.96 -114.46 25.71
C VAL A 9 -54.35 -113.36 24.84
N TRP A 10 -54.75 -113.23 23.57
CA TRP A 10 -54.28 -112.14 22.69
C TRP A 10 -54.88 -110.77 23.05
N VAL A 11 -56.14 -110.71 23.51
CA VAL A 11 -56.75 -109.44 23.97
C VAL A 11 -56.16 -108.98 25.30
N ILE A 12 -55.81 -109.89 26.22
CA ILE A 12 -55.13 -109.53 27.49
C ILE A 12 -53.68 -109.07 27.23
N LEU A 13 -52.96 -109.69 26.28
CA LEU A 13 -51.61 -109.25 25.88
C LEU A 13 -51.61 -107.93 25.07
N LEU A 14 -52.72 -107.57 24.43
CA LEU A 14 -52.90 -106.26 23.76
C LEU A 14 -53.30 -105.13 24.71
N ILE A 15 -53.90 -105.44 25.88
CA ILE A 15 -54.23 -104.43 26.91
C ILE A 15 -53.01 -104.10 27.80
N GLU A 16 -52.05 -105.04 27.94
CA GLU A 16 -50.77 -104.76 28.64
C GLU A 16 -49.70 -104.06 27.78
N SER A 17 -50.01 -103.75 26.52
CA SER A 17 -49.12 -103.03 25.59
C SER A 17 -49.56 -101.58 25.28
N ILE A 18 -50.52 -101.04 26.03
CA ILE A 18 -50.68 -99.58 26.12
C ILE A 18 -49.50 -99.08 26.98
N PRO A 19 -48.58 -98.23 26.45
CA PRO A 19 -47.54 -97.66 27.29
C PRO A 19 -48.22 -96.92 28.44
N LYS A 20 -47.88 -97.29 29.68
CA LYS A 20 -48.15 -96.41 30.82
C LYS A 20 -47.46 -95.09 30.48
N ILE A 21 -48.24 -94.04 30.23
CA ILE A 21 -47.71 -92.69 30.08
C ILE A 21 -46.99 -92.39 31.40
N GLY A 22 -45.67 -92.35 31.38
CA GLY A 22 -44.87 -91.98 32.55
C GLY A 22 -45.26 -90.57 32.97
N ALA A 23 -45.32 -90.31 34.27
CA ALA A 23 -45.48 -88.96 34.78
C ALA A 23 -44.24 -88.12 34.41
N THR A 24 -44.44 -86.93 33.86
CA THR A 24 -43.38 -85.94 33.61
C THR A 24 -43.44 -84.86 34.67
N LEU A 25 -42.28 -84.48 35.22
CA LEU A 25 -42.18 -83.49 36.28
C LEU A 25 -42.05 -82.09 35.68
N CYS A 26 -43.12 -81.30 35.72
CA CYS A 26 -43.18 -79.96 35.12
C CYS A 26 -43.01 -78.86 36.16
N ALA A 27 -42.42 -77.72 35.80
CA ALA A 27 -42.43 -76.53 36.65
C ALA A 27 -43.86 -76.06 36.89
N SER A 28 -44.18 -75.66 38.13
CA SER A 28 -45.55 -75.31 38.56
C SER A 28 -45.55 -74.03 39.39
N CYS A 29 -45.98 -72.91 38.83
CA CYS A 29 -46.05 -71.62 39.54
C CYS A 29 -46.96 -70.60 38.84
N SER A 30 -47.28 -69.52 39.54
CA SER A 30 -47.94 -68.32 39.01
C SER A 30 -47.18 -67.08 39.44
N SER A 31 -46.87 -66.18 38.51
CA SER A 31 -46.20 -64.90 38.82
C SER A 31 -47.08 -63.90 39.58
N ALA A 32 -48.38 -64.17 39.69
CA ALA A 32 -49.27 -63.41 40.57
C ALA A 32 -48.99 -63.71 42.05
N ASP A 33 -48.54 -64.92 42.36
CA ASP A 33 -48.29 -65.40 43.72
C ASP A 33 -46.79 -65.38 44.06
N ASP A 34 -45.95 -65.76 43.10
CA ASP A 34 -44.48 -65.75 43.21
C ASP A 34 -43.87 -65.06 41.98
N PRO A 35 -43.39 -63.80 42.11
CA PRO A 35 -42.75 -63.07 41.03
C PRO A 35 -41.62 -63.83 40.31
N LYS A 36 -40.93 -64.75 41.00
CA LYS A 36 -39.87 -65.57 40.38
C LYS A 36 -40.38 -66.49 39.28
N CYS A 37 -41.69 -66.75 39.21
CA CYS A 37 -42.27 -67.56 38.16
C CYS A 37 -42.03 -66.96 36.76
N SER A 38 -41.87 -65.63 36.64
CA SER A 38 -41.50 -64.96 35.39
C SER A 38 -40.01 -65.02 35.05
N ALA A 39 -39.16 -65.50 35.97
CA ALA A 39 -37.73 -65.56 35.77
C ALA A 39 -37.34 -66.46 34.58
N ALA A 40 -36.16 -66.18 34.03
CA ALA A 40 -35.64 -66.90 32.87
C ALA A 40 -35.32 -68.38 33.15
N ILE A 41 -35.15 -68.75 34.42
CA ILE A 41 -34.94 -70.12 34.87
C ILE A 41 -35.72 -70.29 36.18
N PHE A 42 -36.76 -71.12 36.17
CA PHE A 42 -37.54 -71.45 37.36
C PHE A 42 -37.41 -72.94 37.71
N THR A 43 -36.93 -73.26 38.92
CA THR A 43 -36.65 -74.64 39.36
C THR A 43 -37.20 -74.97 40.75
N GLU A 44 -38.03 -74.11 41.35
CA GLU A 44 -38.40 -74.24 42.76
C GLU A 44 -39.53 -75.27 42.98
N SER A 45 -40.69 -75.09 42.35
CA SER A 45 -41.86 -75.95 42.52
C SER A 45 -42.18 -76.74 41.25
N THR A 46 -42.53 -78.00 41.43
CA THR A 46 -42.88 -78.91 40.34
C THR A 46 -44.18 -79.69 40.60
N LYS A 47 -44.83 -80.14 39.54
CA LYS A 47 -46.07 -80.93 39.55
C LYS A 47 -45.95 -82.07 38.54
N GLU A 48 -46.49 -83.24 38.88
CA GLU A 48 -46.58 -84.37 37.95
C GLU A 48 -47.69 -84.11 36.92
N CYS A 49 -47.33 -84.14 35.65
CA CYS A 49 -48.24 -83.95 34.53
C CYS A 49 -48.26 -85.20 33.66
N PHE A 50 -49.42 -85.47 33.07
CA PHE A 50 -49.68 -86.64 32.24
C PHE A 50 -50.10 -86.15 30.84
N ASN A 51 -49.95 -87.00 29.82
CA ASN A 51 -50.22 -86.79 28.37
C ASN A 51 -48.99 -86.45 27.51
N VAL A 52 -49.17 -86.36 26.18
CA VAL A 52 -48.15 -85.94 25.20
C VAL A 52 -47.96 -84.43 25.30
N ASN A 53 -46.70 -83.95 25.36
CA ASN A 53 -46.35 -82.56 25.73
C ASN A 53 -47.00 -82.14 27.07
N PRO A 54 -46.67 -82.82 28.18
CA PRO A 54 -47.37 -82.68 29.45
C PRO A 54 -47.12 -81.34 30.16
N CYS A 55 -45.99 -80.67 29.90
CA CYS A 55 -45.65 -79.41 30.55
C CYS A 55 -46.11 -78.20 29.74
N ALA A 56 -46.51 -77.14 30.42
CA ALA A 56 -47.01 -75.91 29.81
C ALA A 56 -46.44 -74.65 30.47
N VAL A 57 -46.26 -73.61 29.68
CA VAL A 57 -45.99 -72.23 30.14
C VAL A 57 -46.90 -71.27 29.37
N ALA A 58 -47.54 -70.35 30.07
CA ALA A 58 -48.51 -69.42 29.48
C ALA A 58 -48.36 -68.01 30.04
N ILE A 59 -48.78 -67.00 29.26
CA ILE A 59 -49.05 -65.65 29.75
C ILE A 59 -50.56 -65.49 29.89
N ILE A 60 -51.04 -65.23 31.11
CA ILE A 60 -52.46 -65.07 31.38
C ILE A 60 -52.97 -63.77 30.74
N THR A 61 -53.81 -63.93 29.72
CA THR A 61 -54.39 -62.81 28.99
C THR A 61 -55.20 -61.90 29.93
N GLY A 62 -54.93 -60.58 29.88
CA GLY A 62 -55.59 -59.57 30.70
C GLY A 62 -54.83 -59.17 31.97
N THR A 63 -54.06 -60.09 32.57
CA THR A 63 -53.21 -59.77 33.74
C THR A 63 -51.73 -59.71 33.41
N GLY A 64 -51.27 -60.40 32.35
CA GLY A 64 -49.87 -60.41 31.93
C GLY A 64 -48.97 -61.33 32.76
N HIS A 65 -49.54 -62.07 33.71
CA HIS A 65 -48.78 -62.97 34.58
C HIS A 65 -48.35 -64.25 33.85
N THR A 66 -47.12 -64.71 34.11
CA THR A 66 -46.65 -66.04 33.73
C THR A 66 -47.28 -67.12 34.60
N PHE A 67 -47.76 -68.17 33.96
CA PHE A 67 -48.17 -69.43 34.56
C PHE A 67 -47.27 -70.56 34.04
N ARG A 68 -46.84 -71.46 34.92
CA ARG A 68 -46.17 -72.73 34.58
C ARG A 68 -46.97 -73.86 35.22
N GLY A 69 -47.26 -74.92 34.46
CA GLY A 69 -48.04 -76.05 34.96
C GLY A 69 -48.18 -77.16 33.94
N CYS A 70 -49.31 -77.89 33.98
CA CYS A 70 -49.61 -78.95 33.03
C CYS A 70 -50.36 -78.41 31.80
N SER A 71 -50.20 -79.05 30.64
CA SER A 71 -50.97 -78.70 29.42
C SER A 71 -52.47 -78.90 29.56
N SER A 72 -52.91 -79.70 30.55
CA SER A 72 -54.31 -79.87 30.92
C SER A 72 -54.85 -78.83 31.91
N ASP A 73 -54.02 -77.90 32.40
CA ASP A 73 -54.46 -76.87 33.34
C ASP A 73 -55.22 -75.74 32.60
N PRO A 74 -56.31 -75.18 33.18
CA PRO A 74 -57.15 -74.14 32.55
C PRO A 74 -56.40 -72.94 31.99
N GLU A 75 -55.37 -72.53 32.71
CA GLU A 75 -54.47 -71.42 32.39
C GLU A 75 -53.74 -71.60 31.05
N CYS A 76 -53.64 -72.83 30.56
CA CYS A 76 -53.03 -73.17 29.27
C CYS A 76 -54.05 -73.61 28.22
N TYR A 77 -54.90 -74.61 28.48
CA TYR A 77 -55.75 -75.19 27.41
C TYR A 77 -56.82 -74.22 26.87
N SER A 78 -57.10 -73.14 27.61
CA SER A 78 -58.06 -72.10 27.22
C SER A 78 -57.40 -70.77 26.83
N ASN A 79 -56.08 -70.75 26.67
CA ASN A 79 -55.29 -69.53 26.46
C ASN A 79 -54.42 -69.63 25.21
N ASP A 80 -54.60 -68.69 24.28
CA ASP A 80 -53.87 -68.65 23.01
C ASP A 80 -52.37 -68.31 23.17
N LEU A 81 -51.97 -67.78 24.33
CA LEU A 81 -50.57 -67.51 24.71
C LEU A 81 -50.03 -68.61 25.63
N CYS A 82 -50.11 -69.87 25.21
CA CYS A 82 -49.54 -71.02 25.90
C CYS A 82 -48.66 -71.87 24.98
N ASP A 83 -47.45 -72.20 25.45
CA ASP A 83 -46.57 -73.19 24.84
C ASP A 83 -46.52 -74.47 25.68
N THR A 84 -46.56 -75.61 25.01
CA THR A 84 -46.42 -76.94 25.63
C THR A 84 -45.14 -77.63 25.18
N CYS A 85 -44.51 -78.38 26.05
CA CYS A 85 -43.27 -79.10 25.75
C CYS A 85 -43.24 -80.49 26.42
N ASP A 86 -42.33 -81.33 25.95
CA ASP A 86 -42.11 -82.69 26.46
C ASP A 86 -40.73 -82.83 27.13
N GLY A 87 -40.69 -83.56 28.24
CA GLY A 87 -39.50 -83.73 29.11
C GLY A 87 -39.58 -82.98 30.44
N ASP A 88 -38.90 -83.51 31.46
CA ASP A 88 -38.89 -82.95 32.82
C ASP A 88 -38.34 -81.50 32.82
N GLY A 89 -39.09 -80.58 33.42
CA GLY A 89 -38.71 -79.17 33.56
C GLY A 89 -38.54 -78.40 32.25
N CYS A 90 -39.03 -78.91 31.11
CA CYS A 90 -38.88 -78.23 29.81
C CYS A 90 -39.54 -76.85 29.77
N ASN A 91 -40.56 -76.63 30.61
CA ASN A 91 -41.27 -75.36 30.77
C ASN A 91 -40.63 -74.45 31.84
N SER A 92 -39.32 -74.55 32.10
CA SER A 92 -38.60 -73.73 33.10
C SER A 92 -37.95 -72.47 32.54
N GLY A 93 -37.76 -72.39 31.22
CA GLY A 93 -37.11 -71.27 30.52
C GLY A 93 -37.93 -69.99 30.48
N ALA A 94 -37.33 -68.87 30.06
CA ALA A 94 -38.04 -67.61 29.84
C ALA A 94 -39.21 -67.79 28.85
N PHE A 95 -40.38 -67.23 29.18
CA PHE A 95 -41.54 -67.21 28.29
C PHE A 95 -42.23 -65.83 28.32
N PRO A 96 -42.52 -65.24 27.14
CA PRO A 96 -41.96 -65.61 25.83
C PRO A 96 -40.42 -65.60 25.81
N SER A 97 -39.79 -66.17 24.78
CA SER A 97 -38.32 -66.32 24.73
C SER A 97 -37.56 -65.00 24.80
N ASP A 98 -38.20 -63.89 24.40
CA ASP A 98 -37.71 -62.52 24.41
C ASP A 98 -38.22 -61.72 25.62
N ARG A 99 -38.60 -62.40 26.72
CA ARG A 99 -39.08 -61.77 27.95
C ARG A 99 -38.18 -60.60 28.38
N MET A 100 -38.78 -59.41 28.49
CA MET A 100 -38.11 -58.18 28.88
C MET A 100 -37.46 -58.33 30.26
N ARG A 101 -36.24 -57.82 30.38
CA ARG A 101 -35.49 -57.71 31.64
C ARG A 101 -35.04 -56.29 31.85
N CYS A 102 -35.17 -55.83 33.09
CA CYS A 102 -34.75 -54.49 33.48
C CYS A 102 -33.90 -54.57 34.73
N LEU A 103 -33.08 -53.54 34.93
CA LEU A 103 -32.43 -53.33 36.21
C LEU A 103 -33.48 -52.91 37.22
N THR A 104 -33.48 -53.53 38.39
CA THR A 104 -34.47 -53.29 39.45
C THR A 104 -33.79 -52.82 40.74
N CYS A 105 -34.36 -51.81 41.39
CA CYS A 105 -33.93 -51.34 42.72
C CYS A 105 -35.02 -50.45 43.34
N SER A 106 -35.15 -50.48 44.68
CA SER A 106 -36.27 -49.85 45.40
C SER A 106 -35.88 -48.74 46.39
N SER A 107 -34.60 -48.38 46.48
CA SER A 107 -34.13 -47.33 47.40
C SER A 107 -32.98 -46.54 46.80
N GLY A 108 -32.99 -45.21 46.93
CA GLY A 108 -32.05 -44.32 46.25
C GLY A 108 -30.58 -44.75 46.31
N THR A 109 -30.06 -45.14 47.47
CA THR A 109 -28.65 -45.57 47.59
C THR A 109 -28.32 -46.86 46.85
N SER A 110 -29.27 -47.80 46.71
CA SER A 110 -29.08 -49.01 45.89
C SER A 110 -29.30 -48.77 44.40
N CYS A 111 -29.84 -47.61 44.02
CA CYS A 111 -30.13 -47.23 42.64
C CYS A 111 -29.07 -46.31 42.00
N GLU A 112 -28.28 -45.60 42.83
CA GLU A 112 -27.31 -44.57 42.41
C GLU A 112 -26.21 -45.08 41.47
N LEU A 113 -25.70 -46.31 41.69
CA LEU A 113 -24.59 -46.86 40.92
C LEU A 113 -24.90 -48.25 40.37
N VAL A 114 -25.09 -48.32 39.06
CA VAL A 114 -25.06 -49.59 38.32
C VAL A 114 -23.64 -49.78 37.78
N THR A 115 -22.92 -50.79 38.29
CA THR A 115 -21.65 -51.26 37.72
C THR A 115 -21.94 -52.29 36.62
N SER A 116 -20.97 -52.54 35.73
CA SER A 116 -21.10 -53.43 34.57
C SER A 116 -21.41 -54.90 34.88
N ASP A 117 -21.63 -55.24 36.14
CA ASP A 117 -22.01 -56.56 36.61
C ASP A 117 -23.52 -56.55 36.81
N HIS A 118 -24.27 -57.20 35.92
CA HIS A 118 -25.75 -57.20 35.79
C HIS A 118 -26.50 -57.79 37.01
N GLN A 119 -26.00 -57.62 38.24
CA GLN A 119 -26.52 -58.20 39.48
C GLN A 119 -27.93 -57.69 39.87
N LEU A 120 -28.42 -56.63 39.22
CA LEU A 120 -29.76 -56.05 39.43
C LEU A 120 -30.75 -56.37 38.31
N SER A 121 -30.32 -57.14 37.29
CA SER A 121 -31.20 -57.53 36.17
C SER A 121 -32.24 -58.55 36.64
N SER A 122 -33.51 -58.27 36.38
CA SER A 122 -34.62 -59.17 36.67
C SER A 122 -35.65 -59.13 35.53
N ALA A 123 -36.25 -60.28 35.25
CA ALA A 123 -37.35 -60.37 34.30
C ALA A 123 -38.56 -59.61 34.84
N CYS A 124 -39.28 -58.89 33.98
CA CYS A 124 -40.51 -58.21 34.36
C CYS A 124 -41.55 -59.23 34.83
N VAL A 125 -42.26 -58.91 35.93
CA VAL A 125 -43.27 -59.81 36.51
C VAL A 125 -44.46 -59.92 35.58
N LEU A 126 -44.89 -58.80 35.03
CA LEU A 126 -45.92 -58.72 34.01
C LEU A 126 -45.30 -58.80 32.61
N HIS A 127 -46.15 -59.08 31.62
CA HIS A 127 -45.80 -59.05 30.21
C HIS A 127 -46.86 -58.29 29.43
N PHE A 128 -46.49 -57.13 28.90
CA PHE A 128 -47.37 -56.28 28.08
C PHE A 128 -46.68 -55.80 26.79
N GLN A 129 -47.46 -55.36 25.81
CA GLN A 129 -46.92 -54.90 24.51
C GLN A 129 -46.14 -53.58 24.60
N ASP A 130 -46.46 -52.73 25.57
CA ASP A 130 -45.85 -51.42 25.82
C ASP A 130 -44.83 -51.44 26.97
N GLU A 131 -44.34 -52.64 27.32
CA GLU A 131 -43.38 -52.82 28.38
C GLU A 131 -42.05 -52.09 28.10
N ALA A 132 -41.52 -51.45 29.13
CA ALA A 132 -40.32 -50.64 29.08
C ALA A 132 -39.59 -50.72 30.42
N CYS A 133 -38.27 -50.55 30.39
CA CYS A 133 -37.50 -50.32 31.60
C CYS A 133 -37.61 -48.84 31.99
N VAL A 134 -37.75 -48.59 33.29
CA VAL A 134 -37.87 -47.24 33.86
C VAL A 134 -36.72 -46.95 34.82
N THR A 135 -36.22 -45.71 34.79
CA THR A 135 -35.46 -45.08 35.87
C THR A 135 -36.22 -43.84 36.32
N VAL A 136 -36.57 -43.75 37.59
CA VAL A 136 -37.11 -42.53 38.20
C VAL A 136 -35.99 -41.82 38.95
N PHE A 137 -35.89 -40.52 38.77
CA PHE A 137 -34.90 -39.65 39.39
C PHE A 137 -35.53 -38.81 40.49
N GLN A 138 -34.76 -38.54 41.54
CA GLN A 138 -34.97 -37.43 42.44
C GLN A 138 -33.84 -36.43 42.19
N ASP A 139 -34.20 -35.23 41.74
CA ASP A 139 -33.28 -34.27 41.13
C ASP A 139 -32.50 -34.93 39.96
N PHE A 140 -31.20 -35.17 40.13
CA PHE A 140 -30.34 -35.78 39.10
C PHE A 140 -29.93 -37.20 39.41
N LYS A 141 -30.37 -37.76 40.55
CA LYS A 141 -29.94 -39.07 41.04
C LYS A 141 -31.05 -40.13 40.91
N PRO A 142 -30.72 -41.36 40.49
CA PRO A 142 -31.69 -42.44 40.41
C PRO A 142 -32.29 -42.78 41.78
N LEU A 143 -33.60 -42.71 41.90
CA LEU A 143 -34.38 -43.08 43.08
C LEU A 143 -34.90 -44.52 43.01
N LEU A 144 -35.32 -44.95 41.80
CA LEU A 144 -36.02 -46.21 41.55
C LEU A 144 -35.70 -46.73 40.15
N ARG A 145 -35.59 -48.05 39.98
CA ARG A 145 -35.50 -48.70 38.66
C ARG A 145 -36.40 -49.94 38.62
N GLY A 146 -36.95 -50.25 37.46
CA GLY A 146 -37.65 -51.52 37.23
C GLY A 146 -38.38 -51.58 35.89
N CYS A 147 -39.37 -52.46 35.79
CA CYS A 147 -40.24 -52.58 34.62
C CYS A 147 -41.48 -51.71 34.78
N LEU A 148 -41.85 -50.97 33.73
CA LEU A 148 -43.00 -50.06 33.74
C LEU A 148 -44.31 -50.77 34.09
N GLY A 149 -44.52 -51.99 33.58
CA GLY A 149 -45.70 -52.80 33.88
C GLY A 149 -45.87 -53.06 35.38
N ASP A 150 -44.76 -53.32 36.06
CA ASP A 150 -44.69 -53.70 37.48
C ASP A 150 -44.81 -52.49 38.43
N MET A 151 -44.74 -51.26 37.91
CA MET A 151 -44.79 -50.04 38.72
C MET A 151 -46.19 -49.70 39.24
N ASP A 152 -46.24 -48.94 40.33
CA ASP A 152 -47.49 -48.37 40.84
C ASP A 152 -48.05 -47.27 39.90
N ALA A 153 -49.30 -46.89 40.15
CA ALA A 153 -50.00 -45.90 39.32
C ALA A 153 -49.37 -44.49 39.36
N GLY A 154 -48.68 -44.14 40.44
CA GLY A 154 -48.01 -42.85 40.61
C GLY A 154 -46.79 -42.73 39.71
N VAL A 155 -45.93 -43.76 39.69
CA VAL A 155 -44.77 -43.82 38.78
C VAL A 155 -45.23 -43.85 37.32
N LYS A 156 -46.26 -44.65 36.99
CA LYS A 156 -46.86 -44.68 35.65
C LYS A 156 -47.31 -43.28 35.21
N SER A 157 -48.06 -42.58 36.07
CA SER A 157 -48.50 -41.20 35.78
C SER A 157 -47.35 -40.20 35.64
N LEU A 158 -46.26 -40.35 36.40
CA LEU A 158 -45.07 -39.51 36.27
C LEU A 158 -44.43 -39.68 34.89
N CYS A 159 -44.26 -40.92 34.46
CA CYS A 159 -43.67 -41.24 33.17
C CYS A 159 -44.56 -40.81 32.00
N ASP A 160 -45.87 -41.01 32.12
CA ASP A 160 -46.85 -40.60 31.10
C ASP A 160 -46.92 -39.07 30.93
N SER A 161 -46.59 -38.30 31.99
CA SER A 161 -46.52 -36.84 31.91
C SER A 161 -45.37 -36.31 31.06
N GLY A 162 -44.42 -37.17 30.67
CA GLY A 162 -43.19 -36.77 30.00
C GLY A 162 -42.21 -36.02 30.92
N SER A 163 -42.35 -36.16 32.24
CA SER A 163 -41.40 -35.59 33.19
C SER A 163 -40.00 -36.16 32.94
N ALA A 164 -39.00 -35.28 32.89
CA ALA A 164 -37.61 -35.69 32.79
C ALA A 164 -37.08 -36.38 34.07
N ASP A 165 -37.87 -36.37 35.16
CA ASP A 165 -37.65 -37.22 36.34
C ASP A 165 -37.97 -38.70 36.07
N CYS A 166 -38.61 -39.05 34.94
CA CYS A 166 -38.80 -40.44 34.52
C CYS A 166 -38.19 -40.68 33.14
N VAL A 167 -37.23 -41.59 33.07
CA VAL A 167 -36.60 -42.02 31.81
C VAL A 167 -37.02 -43.45 31.50
N LEU A 168 -37.61 -43.62 30.32
CA LEU A 168 -38.03 -44.91 29.77
C LEU A 168 -37.07 -45.38 28.67
N CYS A 169 -36.87 -46.69 28.57
CA CYS A 169 -36.15 -47.32 27.46
C CYS A 169 -36.68 -48.74 27.21
N ARG A 170 -36.45 -49.30 26.01
CA ARG A 170 -37.15 -50.53 25.54
C ARG A 170 -36.22 -51.68 25.15
N GLU A 171 -34.99 -51.67 25.64
CA GLU A 171 -34.05 -52.77 25.46
C GLU A 171 -33.79 -53.46 26.80
N ASN A 172 -33.31 -54.71 26.77
CA ASN A 172 -32.98 -55.40 28.02
C ASN A 172 -31.90 -54.64 28.78
N ASP A 173 -32.14 -54.41 30.08
CA ASP A 173 -31.22 -53.75 31.01
C ASP A 173 -30.78 -52.33 30.58
N CYS A 174 -31.55 -51.66 29.72
CA CYS A 174 -31.20 -50.34 29.16
C CYS A 174 -31.29 -49.21 30.17
N ASN A 175 -31.98 -49.42 31.30
CA ASN A 175 -32.20 -48.42 32.33
C ASN A 175 -30.99 -48.31 33.27
N ALA A 176 -29.79 -48.23 32.70
CA ALA A 176 -28.50 -48.13 33.42
C ALA A 176 -28.00 -46.68 33.58
N VAL A 177 -28.85 -45.69 33.31
CA VAL A 177 -28.49 -44.26 33.40
C VAL A 177 -28.25 -43.89 34.87
N ASN A 178 -27.03 -43.48 35.22
CA ASN A 178 -26.64 -43.17 36.62
C ASN A 178 -26.87 -41.71 37.01
N VAL A 179 -26.98 -40.78 36.05
CA VAL A 179 -27.22 -39.35 36.30
C VAL A 179 -28.05 -38.78 35.16
N ARG A 180 -29.06 -37.96 35.48
CA ARG A 180 -29.87 -37.23 34.50
C ARG A 180 -29.00 -36.15 33.80
N GLN A 181 -29.16 -35.94 32.50
CA GLN A 181 -28.22 -35.13 31.68
C GLN A 181 -28.84 -33.90 31.00
N ASP A 182 -30.09 -33.59 31.29
CA ASP A 182 -30.85 -32.53 30.61
C ASP A 182 -30.59 -31.12 31.17
N GLU A 183 -30.08 -30.99 32.40
CA GLU A 183 -29.50 -29.73 32.89
C GLU A 183 -28.01 -29.90 33.18
N GLN A 184 -27.18 -29.29 32.33
CA GLN A 184 -25.74 -29.21 32.52
C GLN A 184 -25.31 -27.75 32.53
N CYS A 185 -24.29 -27.44 33.31
CA CYS A 185 -23.63 -26.13 33.30
C CYS A 185 -22.12 -26.34 33.32
N LEU A 186 -21.35 -25.36 32.84
CA LEU A 186 -19.93 -25.29 33.18
C LEU A 186 -19.83 -25.08 34.69
N GLN A 187 -19.26 -26.04 35.40
CA GLN A 187 -19.05 -26.00 36.85
C GLN A 187 -17.54 -26.07 37.10
N CYS A 188 -16.94 -24.95 37.50
CA CYS A 188 -15.49 -24.82 37.65
C CYS A 188 -15.12 -23.53 38.41
N ASP A 189 -13.86 -23.45 38.85
CA ASP A 189 -13.23 -22.21 39.25
C ASP A 189 -11.94 -21.90 38.46
N SER A 190 -11.33 -20.74 38.68
CA SER A 190 -10.13 -20.32 37.95
C SER A 190 -8.90 -21.23 38.11
N GLN A 191 -8.88 -22.15 39.08
CA GLN A 191 -7.84 -23.19 39.18
C GLN A 191 -8.05 -24.32 38.17
N ASP A 192 -9.29 -24.52 37.72
CA ASP A 192 -9.64 -25.52 36.73
C ASP A 192 -9.26 -25.04 35.33
N ARG A 193 -8.64 -25.95 34.58
CA ARG A 193 -8.23 -25.68 33.20
C ARG A 193 -9.44 -25.36 32.34
N GLY A 194 -9.43 -24.18 31.71
CA GLY A 194 -10.46 -23.76 30.78
C GLY A 194 -11.67 -23.08 31.41
N CYS A 195 -11.65 -22.80 32.72
CA CYS A 195 -12.79 -22.12 33.36
C CYS A 195 -12.93 -20.65 32.92
N ASN A 196 -11.79 -19.95 32.77
CA ASN A 196 -11.77 -18.52 32.45
C ASN A 196 -12.17 -18.24 30.99
N ASP A 197 -11.72 -19.07 30.05
CA ASP A 197 -12.01 -18.94 28.61
C ASP A 197 -13.28 -19.69 28.17
N ALA A 198 -14.02 -20.25 29.13
CA ALA A 198 -15.23 -21.04 28.92
C ALA A 198 -15.04 -22.31 28.06
N SER A 199 -13.82 -22.85 28.04
CA SER A 199 -13.52 -24.14 27.40
C SER A 199 -13.70 -25.34 28.34
N HIS A 200 -14.00 -25.11 29.62
CA HIS A 200 -14.30 -26.17 30.59
C HIS A 200 -15.52 -26.98 30.15
N LYS A 201 -15.50 -28.29 30.41
CA LYS A 201 -16.63 -29.17 30.05
C LYS A 201 -17.82 -28.93 30.98
N ALA A 202 -19.03 -28.94 30.42
CA ALA A 202 -20.25 -28.91 31.22
C ALA A 202 -20.46 -30.25 31.96
N SER A 203 -20.98 -30.17 33.17
CA SER A 203 -21.39 -31.32 34.00
C SER A 203 -22.84 -31.16 34.44
N ALA A 204 -23.51 -32.28 34.72
CA ALA A 204 -24.87 -32.30 35.23
C ALA A 204 -24.95 -31.57 36.57
N CYS A 205 -26.04 -30.86 36.80
CA CYS A 205 -26.32 -30.24 38.10
C CYS A 205 -26.57 -31.32 39.17
N GLU A 206 -26.36 -30.98 40.43
CA GLU A 206 -26.74 -31.79 41.60
C GLU A 206 -28.20 -31.56 42.00
N LYS A 207 -28.74 -30.36 41.75
CA LYS A 207 -30.11 -29.95 42.09
C LYS A 207 -30.83 -29.34 40.90
N THR A 208 -32.14 -29.57 40.82
CA THR A 208 -32.98 -29.03 39.74
C THR A 208 -32.89 -27.51 39.72
N SER A 209 -32.35 -26.96 38.65
CA SER A 209 -32.08 -25.53 38.49
C SER A 209 -33.06 -24.81 37.56
N GLY A 210 -33.95 -25.56 36.90
CA GLY A 210 -34.78 -25.03 35.81
C GLY A 210 -33.93 -24.60 34.60
N GLY A 211 -32.79 -25.27 34.41
CA GLY A 211 -31.80 -24.97 33.38
C GLY A 211 -31.08 -23.64 33.56
N LYS A 212 -30.91 -23.14 34.80
CA LYS A 212 -30.22 -21.87 35.06
C LYS A 212 -28.76 -22.09 35.45
N CYS A 213 -27.84 -21.50 34.70
CA CYS A 213 -26.40 -21.49 35.00
C CYS A 213 -25.93 -20.09 35.40
N TYR A 214 -24.85 -19.99 36.17
CA TYR A 214 -24.21 -18.72 36.54
C TYR A 214 -22.74 -18.64 36.11
N SER A 215 -22.22 -17.42 36.03
CA SER A 215 -20.78 -17.10 35.99
C SER A 215 -20.53 -15.87 36.87
N ARG A 216 -19.63 -15.99 37.85
CA ARG A 216 -19.39 -14.99 38.90
C ARG A 216 -17.90 -14.68 39.06
N LEU A 217 -17.58 -13.41 39.26
CA LEU A 217 -16.26 -12.89 39.60
C LEU A 217 -16.21 -12.65 41.11
N LEU A 218 -15.27 -13.29 41.80
CA LEU A 218 -15.02 -13.11 43.23
C LEU A 218 -14.10 -11.91 43.48
N SER A 219 -14.01 -11.47 44.73
CA SER A 219 -13.22 -10.30 45.14
C SER A 219 -11.70 -10.46 44.94
N ASP A 220 -11.22 -11.68 44.74
CA ASP A 220 -9.83 -12.03 44.47
C ASP A 220 -9.55 -12.23 42.97
N ASP A 221 -10.42 -11.71 42.10
CA ASP A 221 -10.39 -11.84 40.64
C ASP A 221 -10.55 -13.28 40.10
N THR A 222 -10.98 -14.23 40.94
CA THR A 222 -11.28 -15.60 40.47
C THR A 222 -12.69 -15.69 39.86
N VAL A 223 -12.80 -16.46 38.78
CA VAL A 223 -14.05 -16.77 38.09
C VAL A 223 -14.58 -18.10 38.63
N LYS A 224 -15.85 -18.12 39.03
CA LYS A 224 -16.58 -19.32 39.44
C LYS A 224 -17.81 -19.50 38.55
N ARG A 225 -18.05 -20.70 38.05
CA ARG A 225 -19.21 -21.07 37.21
C ARG A 225 -19.95 -22.24 37.85
N GLY A 226 -21.26 -22.32 37.64
CA GLY A 226 -22.03 -23.48 38.06
C GLY A 226 -23.53 -23.38 37.83
N CYS A 227 -24.31 -24.26 38.47
CA CYS A 227 -25.77 -24.25 38.41
C CYS A 227 -26.35 -23.27 39.45
N PHE A 228 -27.34 -22.48 39.08
CA PHE A 228 -27.78 -21.33 39.88
C PHE A 228 -28.44 -21.73 41.21
N HIS A 229 -29.26 -22.78 41.23
CA HIS A 229 -30.00 -23.22 42.43
C HIS A 229 -29.16 -24.06 43.41
N GLU A 230 -27.89 -24.29 43.10
CA GLU A 230 -26.91 -24.86 44.04
C GLU A 230 -26.25 -23.80 44.89
N LEU A 231 -26.35 -22.52 44.51
CA LEU A 231 -25.87 -21.41 45.31
C LEU A 231 -26.68 -21.32 46.61
N SER A 232 -25.98 -21.02 47.71
CA SER A 232 -26.65 -20.58 48.93
C SER A 232 -27.35 -19.23 48.71
N THR A 233 -28.29 -18.87 49.59
CA THR A 233 -29.00 -17.58 49.52
C THR A 233 -28.02 -16.41 49.43
N GLU A 234 -26.99 -16.40 50.28
CA GLU A 234 -25.94 -15.36 50.29
C GLU A 234 -25.14 -15.29 48.99
N GLU A 235 -24.90 -16.43 48.34
CA GLU A 235 -24.13 -16.48 47.09
C GLU A 235 -24.92 -16.06 45.86
N SER A 236 -26.24 -16.17 45.91
CA SER A 236 -27.16 -15.83 44.81
C SER A 236 -27.54 -14.33 44.78
N GLU A 237 -27.56 -13.66 45.94
CA GLU A 237 -27.85 -12.21 46.06
C GLU A 237 -27.03 -11.30 45.11
N PRO A 238 -25.70 -11.50 44.94
CA PRO A 238 -24.87 -10.66 44.06
C PRO A 238 -25.13 -10.87 42.57
N CYS A 239 -25.90 -11.90 42.18
CA CYS A 239 -26.22 -12.24 40.80
C CYS A 239 -27.30 -11.36 40.16
N ASN A 240 -27.40 -10.13 40.67
CA ASN A 240 -28.10 -8.99 40.09
C ASN A 240 -27.11 -7.86 39.68
N SER A 241 -25.81 -8.12 39.67
CA SER A 241 -24.75 -7.13 39.44
C SER A 241 -23.81 -7.53 38.29
N PRO A 242 -22.98 -6.61 37.74
CA PRO A 242 -22.06 -6.93 36.64
C PRO A 242 -21.04 -8.02 36.95
N SER A 243 -20.79 -8.31 38.23
CA SER A 243 -19.85 -9.35 38.68
C SER A 243 -20.47 -10.74 38.75
N CYS A 244 -21.77 -10.92 38.47
CA CYS A 244 -22.37 -12.25 38.31
C CYS A 244 -23.51 -12.23 37.29
N ILE A 245 -23.41 -13.09 36.27
CA ILE A 245 -24.46 -13.28 35.25
C ILE A 245 -25.15 -14.63 35.44
N VAL A 246 -26.46 -14.65 35.19
CA VAL A 246 -27.28 -15.86 35.15
C VAL A 246 -27.87 -16.00 33.75
N CYS A 247 -27.81 -17.20 33.18
CA CYS A 247 -28.38 -17.52 31.89
C CYS A 247 -29.31 -18.72 31.99
N SER A 248 -30.11 -18.96 30.95
CA SER A 248 -31.04 -20.08 30.87
C SER A 248 -30.71 -20.99 29.69
N GLY A 249 -30.87 -22.29 29.89
CA GLY A 249 -30.53 -23.35 28.95
C GLY A 249 -29.32 -24.16 29.41
N SER A 250 -29.29 -25.44 29.04
CA SER A 250 -28.17 -26.34 29.31
C SER A 250 -26.89 -25.81 28.63
N GLY A 251 -25.81 -25.66 29.41
CA GLY A 251 -24.50 -25.18 28.98
C GLY A 251 -24.46 -23.69 28.61
N CYS A 252 -25.47 -22.90 28.97
CA CYS A 252 -25.57 -21.49 28.53
C CYS A 252 -24.44 -20.59 29.06
N ASN A 253 -23.75 -20.99 30.13
CA ASN A 253 -22.65 -20.25 30.73
C ASN A 253 -21.31 -20.54 30.05
N ASN A 254 -21.31 -20.70 28.72
CA ASN A 254 -20.16 -21.03 27.87
C ASN A 254 -19.50 -19.81 27.20
N ASN A 255 -19.83 -18.60 27.65
CA ASN A 255 -19.21 -17.36 27.17
C ASN A 255 -18.04 -16.93 28.05
N VAL A 256 -17.04 -16.26 27.44
CA VAL A 256 -15.90 -15.68 28.18
C VAL A 256 -16.41 -14.67 29.21
N PHE A 257 -16.02 -14.84 30.47
CA PHE A 257 -16.50 -14.04 31.61
C PHE A 257 -15.36 -13.74 32.59
N PRO A 258 -15.20 -12.51 33.09
CA PRO A 258 -15.97 -11.32 32.70
C PRO A 258 -15.58 -10.90 31.29
N ALA A 259 -16.52 -10.36 30.52
CA ALA A 259 -16.30 -10.11 29.10
C ALA A 259 -15.13 -9.15 28.76
N ARG A 260 -14.53 -8.42 29.72
CA ARG A 260 -13.46 -7.42 29.45
C ARG A 260 -12.47 -7.12 30.61
N TYR A 261 -11.89 -8.11 31.32
CA TYR A 261 -10.90 -7.79 32.39
C TYR A 261 -9.43 -7.61 31.96
N GLU A 262 -9.12 -7.73 30.66
CA GLU A 262 -7.83 -7.33 30.12
C GLU A 262 -7.99 -6.56 28.80
N PHE A 263 -8.75 -5.47 28.83
CA PHE A 263 -8.75 -4.55 27.69
C PHE A 263 -7.37 -3.88 27.59
N ARG A 264 -6.66 -4.20 26.50
CA ARG A 264 -5.29 -3.80 26.22
C ARG A 264 -5.23 -3.05 24.91
N CYS A 265 -4.40 -2.01 24.89
CA CYS A 265 -4.23 -1.14 23.75
C CYS A 265 -2.75 -0.94 23.44
N LYS A 266 -2.41 -0.74 22.17
CA LYS A 266 -1.05 -0.33 21.79
C LYS A 266 -0.72 0.99 22.47
N SER A 267 0.46 1.09 23.06
CA SER A 267 0.87 2.26 23.83
C SER A 267 2.23 2.77 23.37
N CYS A 268 2.27 3.99 22.85
CA CYS A 268 3.51 4.60 22.41
C CYS A 268 3.36 6.12 22.24
N HIS A 269 4.50 6.80 22.24
CA HIS A 269 4.62 8.22 21.89
C HIS A 269 5.70 8.39 20.83
N SER A 270 5.38 9.03 19.70
CA SER A 270 6.27 9.14 18.54
C SER A 270 7.54 9.97 18.77
N ALA A 271 7.57 10.83 19.81
CA ALA A 271 8.80 11.50 20.24
C ALA A 271 9.84 10.54 20.83
N ASN A 272 9.39 9.40 21.38
CA ASN A 272 10.26 8.45 22.07
C ASN A 272 10.58 7.24 21.20
N THR A 273 9.66 6.85 20.31
CA THR A 273 9.85 5.72 19.41
C THR A 273 9.20 5.93 18.05
N ALA A 274 10.02 5.81 17.00
CA ALA A 274 9.58 5.92 15.62
C ALA A 274 8.57 4.83 15.23
N ALA A 275 8.64 3.66 15.88
CA ALA A 275 7.72 2.55 15.66
C ALA A 275 6.26 2.94 15.93
N CYS A 276 6.02 3.97 16.76
CA CYS A 276 4.66 4.45 17.03
C CYS A 276 3.93 4.91 15.76
N VAL A 277 4.69 5.42 14.79
CA VAL A 277 4.20 5.87 13.48
C VAL A 277 4.49 4.83 12.40
N ARG A 278 5.72 4.32 12.35
CA ARG A 278 6.24 3.53 11.23
C ARG A 278 5.87 2.05 11.30
N ASP A 279 5.85 1.48 12.51
CA ASP A 279 5.63 0.05 12.75
C ASP A 279 4.71 -0.19 13.96
N PRO A 280 3.50 0.40 13.99
CA PRO A 280 2.65 0.45 15.20
C PRO A 280 2.19 -0.93 15.70
N TYR A 281 2.23 -1.97 14.87
CA TYR A 281 1.94 -3.34 15.29
C TYR A 281 3.03 -3.91 16.23
N THR A 282 4.27 -3.41 16.11
CA THR A 282 5.43 -3.85 16.92
C THR A 282 5.50 -3.20 18.28
N VAL A 283 4.80 -2.07 18.50
CA VAL A 283 4.84 -1.39 19.79
C VAL A 283 4.16 -2.22 20.86
N LEU A 284 4.66 -2.09 22.09
CA LEU A 284 4.11 -2.78 23.25
C LEU A 284 2.68 -2.29 23.53
N ASP A 285 1.90 -3.16 24.15
CA ASP A 285 0.57 -2.86 24.64
C ASP A 285 0.58 -2.63 26.16
N LYS A 286 -0.40 -1.87 26.64
CA LYS A 286 -0.62 -1.67 28.08
C LYS A 286 -2.04 -2.07 28.46
N LYS A 287 -2.21 -2.46 29.73
CA LYS A 287 -3.52 -2.67 30.34
C LYS A 287 -4.20 -1.31 30.56
N CYS A 288 -5.44 -1.17 30.11
CA CYS A 288 -6.24 0.03 30.35
C CYS A 288 -6.96 -0.03 31.71
N PRO A 289 -7.35 1.12 32.28
CA PRO A 289 -8.19 1.18 33.47
C PRO A 289 -9.47 0.35 33.31
N THR A 290 -10.00 -0.19 34.42
CA THR A 290 -11.16 -1.10 34.40
C THR A 290 -12.45 -0.45 33.87
N ASN A 291 -12.54 0.88 33.91
CA ASN A 291 -13.64 1.66 33.35
C ASN A 291 -13.40 2.10 31.89
N ASP A 292 -12.21 1.86 31.33
CA ASP A 292 -11.88 2.24 29.96
C ASP A 292 -12.19 1.08 29.01
N THR A 293 -12.95 1.38 27.96
CA THR A 293 -13.49 0.39 27.04
C THR A 293 -13.03 0.60 25.60
N ALA A 294 -12.19 1.60 25.34
CA ALA A 294 -11.72 1.94 23.99
C ALA A 294 -10.22 2.28 23.95
N CYS A 295 -9.55 1.91 22.86
CA CYS A 295 -8.17 2.29 22.59
C CYS A 295 -8.13 3.64 21.87
N ALA A 296 -7.09 4.43 22.14
CA ALA A 296 -6.88 5.76 21.57
C ALA A 296 -5.76 5.77 20.53
N THR A 297 -5.99 6.54 19.46
CA THR A 297 -4.95 7.09 18.57
C THR A 297 -5.19 8.59 18.44
N VAL A 298 -4.20 9.41 18.77
CA VAL A 298 -4.38 10.87 18.77
C VAL A 298 -3.13 11.57 18.28
N LEU A 299 -3.33 12.63 17.48
CA LEU A 299 -2.28 13.55 17.09
C LEU A 299 -2.29 14.72 18.05
N LEU A 300 -1.20 14.92 18.78
CA LEU A 300 -1.08 16.00 19.77
C LEU A 300 -0.94 17.34 19.06
N SER A 301 -1.91 18.23 19.18
CA SER A 301 -1.96 19.51 18.47
C SER A 301 -0.77 20.42 18.81
N ALA A 302 -0.31 20.39 20.06
CA ALA A 302 0.80 21.20 20.54
C ALA A 302 2.16 20.85 19.89
N THR A 303 2.36 19.60 19.48
CA THR A 303 3.66 19.13 18.99
C THR A 303 3.61 18.48 17.62
N GLY A 304 2.45 18.04 17.14
CA GLY A 304 2.29 17.19 15.97
C GLY A 304 2.74 15.74 16.19
N HIS A 305 3.09 15.32 17.40
CA HIS A 305 3.44 13.93 17.67
C HIS A 305 2.20 13.03 17.74
N LEU A 306 2.35 11.79 17.29
CA LEU A 306 1.36 10.74 17.47
C LEU A 306 1.50 10.07 18.84
N TYR A 307 0.38 9.90 19.51
CA TYR A 307 0.22 9.08 20.70
C TYR A 307 -0.78 7.95 20.44
N ARG A 308 -0.48 6.77 21.00
CA ARG A 308 -1.40 5.61 21.06
C ARG A 308 -1.49 5.15 22.50
N GLY A 309 -2.68 4.77 22.94
CA GLY A 309 -2.91 4.31 24.30
C GLY A 309 -4.36 3.91 24.57
N CYS A 310 -4.82 4.16 25.78
CA CYS A 310 -6.18 3.97 26.27
C CYS A 310 -6.99 5.27 26.11
N SER A 311 -8.31 5.20 25.97
CA SER A 311 -9.16 6.38 25.72
C SER A 311 -9.26 7.36 26.89
N THR A 312 -8.91 6.90 28.09
CA THR A 312 -8.84 7.70 29.32
C THR A 312 -7.45 8.29 29.59
N ASP A 313 -6.46 8.01 28.73
CA ASP A 313 -5.13 8.61 28.87
C ASP A 313 -5.19 10.14 28.72
N ALA A 314 -4.33 10.85 29.47
CA ALA A 314 -4.31 12.31 29.50
C ALA A 314 -4.16 12.94 28.11
N GLU A 315 -3.33 12.34 27.25
CA GLU A 315 -3.13 12.73 25.86
C GLU A 315 -4.42 12.70 25.03
N CYS A 316 -5.23 11.66 25.20
CA CYS A 316 -6.51 11.52 24.50
C CYS A 316 -7.55 12.47 25.08
N VAL A 317 -7.61 12.58 26.40
CA VAL A 317 -8.57 13.46 27.11
C VAL A 317 -8.31 14.93 26.79
N ALA A 318 -7.04 15.35 26.71
CA ALA A 318 -6.66 16.74 26.44
C ALA A 318 -7.04 17.21 25.03
N GLU A 319 -6.98 16.34 24.03
CA GLU A 319 -7.31 16.66 22.64
C GLU A 319 -8.81 16.50 22.32
N GLY A 320 -9.59 15.94 23.26
CA GLY A 320 -11.04 15.83 23.16
C GLY A 320 -11.50 15.08 21.91
N ASP A 321 -12.30 15.75 21.07
CA ASP A 321 -12.89 15.18 19.86
C ASP A 321 -11.85 14.76 18.80
N ALA A 322 -10.62 15.28 18.87
CA ALA A 322 -9.54 14.87 17.96
C ALA A 322 -8.94 13.49 18.33
N CYS A 323 -9.28 12.93 19.49
CA CYS A 323 -8.86 11.58 19.87
C CYS A 323 -9.72 10.51 19.20
N ILE A 324 -9.11 9.72 18.32
CA ILE A 324 -9.78 8.61 17.65
C ILE A 324 -9.80 7.40 18.58
N LYS A 325 -11.01 6.86 18.76
CA LYS A 325 -11.27 5.72 19.64
C LYS A 325 -11.70 4.51 18.82
N CYS A 326 -11.30 3.32 19.25
CA CYS A 326 -11.74 2.05 18.69
C CYS A 326 -11.96 1.04 19.83
N ASP A 327 -12.98 0.19 19.72
CA ASP A 327 -13.40 -0.74 20.79
C ASP A 327 -13.78 -2.13 20.27
N GLU A 328 -13.53 -2.41 18.98
CA GLU A 328 -13.97 -3.64 18.32
C GLU A 328 -13.22 -4.87 18.84
N TYR A 329 -11.93 -4.71 19.18
CA TYR A 329 -11.08 -5.77 19.74
C TYR A 329 -9.83 -5.18 20.41
N ARG A 330 -9.11 -6.03 21.17
CA ARG A 330 -7.84 -5.65 21.85
C ARG A 330 -6.82 -5.13 20.84
N ASN A 331 -6.09 -4.06 21.21
CA ASN A 331 -5.06 -3.46 20.37
C ASN A 331 -5.56 -2.90 19.02
N CYS A 332 -6.84 -2.59 18.83
CA CYS A 332 -7.38 -2.07 17.56
C CYS A 332 -6.69 -0.78 17.06
N ASN A 333 -6.01 -0.04 17.93
CA ASN A 333 -5.36 1.24 17.64
C ASN A 333 -3.98 1.11 16.99
N PHE A 334 -3.77 0.18 16.04
CA PHE A 334 -2.49 0.03 15.33
C PHE A 334 -2.49 0.57 13.89
N TYR A 335 -3.63 1.00 13.34
CA TYR A 335 -3.67 1.48 11.95
C TYR A 335 -2.86 2.77 11.75
N ARG A 336 -2.29 2.94 10.55
CA ARG A 336 -1.54 4.15 10.16
C ARG A 336 -2.41 5.39 10.36
N TYR A 337 -1.88 6.42 11.02
CA TYR A 337 -2.62 7.66 11.28
C TYR A 337 -1.73 8.92 11.27
N PRO A 338 -2.17 10.01 10.62
CA PRO A 338 -3.21 10.04 9.59
C PRO A 338 -2.87 9.13 8.40
N GLU A 339 -3.86 8.70 7.63
CA GLU A 339 -3.64 7.84 6.45
C GLU A 339 -2.74 8.53 5.41
N ASN A 340 -2.99 9.83 5.17
CA ASN A 340 -2.27 10.70 4.25
C ASN A 340 -1.04 11.38 4.87
N ARG A 341 -0.49 10.83 5.97
CA ARG A 341 0.74 11.34 6.59
C ARG A 341 1.88 11.39 5.57
N LEU A 342 2.61 12.52 5.55
CA LEU A 342 3.78 12.74 4.69
C LEU A 342 4.84 11.66 4.93
N ASP A 343 5.33 11.08 3.83
CA ASP A 343 6.49 10.19 3.81
C ASP A 343 7.65 10.92 3.13
N CYS A 344 8.83 10.89 3.74
CA CYS A 344 10.06 11.47 3.20
C CYS A 344 11.16 10.42 3.16
N TYR A 345 12.24 10.65 2.41
CA TYR A 345 13.46 9.88 2.65
C TYR A 345 14.02 10.31 4.00
N VAL A 346 14.18 9.34 4.92
CA VAL A 346 14.68 9.57 6.29
C VAL A 346 15.87 8.65 6.58
N CYS A 347 17.07 9.24 6.56
CA CYS A 347 18.34 8.54 6.71
C CYS A 347 19.49 9.48 7.09
N GLU A 348 20.59 8.89 7.58
CA GLU A 348 21.85 9.58 7.83
C GLU A 348 22.98 8.89 7.07
N THR A 349 23.86 9.68 6.44
CA THR A 349 24.98 9.16 5.63
C THR A 349 26.01 8.45 6.49
N SER A 350 26.23 8.91 7.72
CA SER A 350 27.10 8.27 8.72
C SER A 350 26.63 6.87 9.11
N ALA A 351 25.31 6.64 9.15
CA ALA A 351 24.71 5.34 9.44
C ALA A 351 24.63 4.45 8.19
N ASN A 352 24.38 5.04 7.02
CA ASN A 352 24.34 4.33 5.75
C ASN A 352 24.77 5.24 4.58
N PRO A 353 25.88 4.96 3.89
CA PRO A 353 26.39 5.82 2.82
C PRO A 353 25.43 5.92 1.61
N ASN A 354 24.53 4.95 1.43
CA ASN A 354 23.50 5.00 0.40
C ASN A 354 22.48 6.12 0.63
N CYS A 355 22.43 6.74 1.81
CA CYS A 355 21.59 7.91 2.06
C CYS A 355 21.94 9.09 1.12
N ALA A 356 23.23 9.26 0.82
CA ALA A 356 23.70 10.31 -0.08
C ALA A 356 23.32 10.02 -1.55
N THR A 357 23.45 8.78 -1.99
CA THR A 357 23.34 8.40 -3.41
C THR A 357 21.96 7.87 -3.83
N LEU A 358 21.14 7.40 -2.89
CA LEU A 358 19.82 6.81 -3.14
C LEU A 358 19.80 5.79 -4.30
N PRO A 359 20.63 4.72 -4.26
CA PRO A 359 20.80 3.81 -5.40
C PRO A 359 19.56 2.95 -5.68
N TYR A 360 18.64 2.82 -4.71
CA TYR A 360 17.42 2.02 -4.84
C TYR A 360 16.17 2.87 -4.59
N ASN A 361 15.12 2.59 -5.36
CA ASN A 361 13.85 3.29 -5.24
C ASN A 361 13.22 3.06 -3.85
N ARG A 362 12.72 4.13 -3.23
CA ARG A 362 12.05 4.15 -1.91
C ARG A 362 12.83 3.55 -0.73
N GLN A 363 14.13 3.30 -0.85
CA GLN A 363 14.94 2.61 0.17
C GLN A 363 14.82 3.20 1.59
N PHE A 364 14.67 4.53 1.70
CA PHE A 364 14.56 5.23 2.97
C PHE A 364 13.25 6.01 3.11
N GLU A 365 12.24 5.74 2.27
CA GLU A 365 10.93 6.37 2.38
C GLU A 365 10.26 5.92 3.68
N LYS A 366 10.06 6.87 4.61
CA LYS A 366 9.48 6.64 5.93
C LYS A 366 8.54 7.78 6.29
N ALA A 367 7.50 7.45 7.05
CA ALA A 367 6.60 8.44 7.60
C ALA A 367 7.31 9.42 8.55
N CYS A 368 6.97 10.70 8.40
CA CYS A 368 7.37 11.75 9.31
C CYS A 368 6.88 11.46 10.72
N LEU A 369 7.72 11.63 11.74
CA LEU A 369 7.33 11.33 13.12
C LEU A 369 6.27 12.30 13.64
N ARG A 370 6.40 13.57 13.24
CA ARG A 370 5.40 14.60 13.50
C ARG A 370 4.53 14.80 12.26
N ASN A 371 3.27 15.18 12.48
CA ASN A 371 2.35 15.58 11.42
C ASN A 371 2.01 17.05 11.64
N VAL A 372 2.73 17.93 10.97
CA VAL A 372 2.60 19.39 11.08
C VAL A 372 2.09 19.94 9.75
N SER A 373 1.20 20.92 9.79
CA SER A 373 0.70 21.58 8.57
C SER A 373 1.85 22.29 7.85
N GLY A 374 1.99 22.05 6.55
CA GLY A 374 3.08 22.63 5.75
C GLY A 374 4.45 22.02 6.02
N ASP A 375 4.51 20.80 6.58
CA ASP A 375 5.77 20.06 6.68
C ASP A 375 6.27 19.66 5.29
N ASP A 376 7.59 19.63 5.14
CA ASP A 376 8.28 19.39 3.88
C ASP A 376 9.41 18.38 4.10
N CYS A 377 9.79 17.67 3.05
CA CYS A 377 10.98 16.84 3.10
C CYS A 377 12.22 17.70 2.88
N VAL A 378 13.31 17.41 3.60
CA VAL A 378 14.57 18.14 3.48
C VAL A 378 15.75 17.22 3.18
N THR A 379 16.75 17.77 2.50
CA THR A 379 18.09 17.21 2.37
C THR A 379 19.07 18.18 3.01
N ILE A 380 19.80 17.71 4.02
CA ILE A 380 20.78 18.50 4.76
C ILE A 380 22.17 18.17 4.25
N PHE A 381 22.91 19.23 3.95
CA PHE A 381 24.29 19.17 3.49
C PHE A 381 25.24 19.67 4.58
N ASP A 382 26.44 19.13 4.59
CA ASP A 382 27.61 19.72 5.22
C ASP A 382 28.58 20.07 4.10
N ASN A 383 28.78 21.38 3.87
CA ASN A 383 29.31 21.87 2.60
C ASN A 383 28.48 21.29 1.43
N PHE A 384 29.09 20.50 0.54
CA PHE A 384 28.43 19.89 -0.62
C PHE A 384 28.00 18.44 -0.39
N ARG A 385 28.35 17.85 0.76
CA ARG A 385 28.08 16.45 1.07
C ARG A 385 26.75 16.30 1.78
N ILE A 386 25.92 15.37 1.32
CA ILE A 386 24.67 15.03 1.99
C ILE A 386 25.00 14.28 3.28
N ILE A 387 24.55 14.82 4.42
CA ILE A 387 24.75 14.19 5.73
C ILE A 387 23.47 13.54 6.26
N ARG A 388 22.30 14.09 5.92
CA ARG A 388 21.01 13.64 6.45
C ARG A 388 19.87 13.99 5.49
N ARG A 389 18.85 13.14 5.50
CA ARG A 389 17.53 13.42 4.91
C ARG A 389 16.48 13.20 5.99
N GLU A 390 15.52 14.10 6.10
CA GLU A 390 14.50 14.06 7.17
C GLU A 390 13.26 14.85 6.75
N CYS A 391 12.17 14.74 7.51
CA CYS A 391 11.09 15.71 7.47
C CYS A 391 11.50 16.99 8.20
N ARG A 392 11.11 18.18 7.73
CA ARG A 392 11.52 19.46 8.34
C ARG A 392 11.12 19.53 9.81
N SER A 393 9.92 19.03 10.15
CA SER A 393 9.44 18.96 11.54
C SER A 393 10.27 18.04 12.45
N GLY A 394 11.01 17.08 11.88
CA GLY A 394 11.84 16.12 12.60
C GLY A 394 13.30 16.57 12.79
N LEU A 395 13.67 17.76 12.29
CA LEU A 395 15.03 18.27 12.41
C LEU A 395 15.38 18.66 13.85
N SER A 396 16.67 18.51 14.18
CA SER A 396 17.27 19.13 15.37
C SER A 396 17.37 20.65 15.20
N ASP A 397 17.48 21.40 16.30
CA ASP A 397 17.66 22.87 16.25
C ASP A 397 18.89 23.27 15.41
N THR A 398 19.97 22.49 15.49
CA THR A 398 21.20 22.70 14.70
C THR A 398 20.97 22.54 13.20
N ASP A 399 20.25 21.50 12.76
CA ASP A 399 19.95 21.31 11.34
C ASP A 399 18.88 22.28 10.85
N LEU A 400 17.92 22.62 11.71
CA LEU A 400 16.86 23.58 11.40
C LEU A 400 17.44 24.96 11.10
N LEU A 401 18.54 25.35 11.78
CA LEU A 401 19.27 26.58 11.48
C LEU A 401 19.76 26.61 10.02
N LYS A 402 20.26 25.48 9.47
CA LYS A 402 20.67 25.39 8.05
C LYS A 402 19.52 25.68 7.08
N CYS A 403 18.29 25.34 7.47
CA CYS A 403 17.07 25.57 6.68
C CYS A 403 16.47 26.97 6.84
N ASN A 404 16.90 27.73 7.85
CA ASN A 404 16.37 29.06 8.16
C ASN A 404 17.32 30.20 7.76
N THR A 405 18.58 29.88 7.41
CA THR A 405 19.53 30.86 6.89
C THR A 405 19.09 31.38 5.51
N GLU A 406 19.08 32.70 5.32
CA GLU A 406 18.79 33.31 4.01
C GLU A 406 19.81 32.82 2.97
N GLY A 407 19.30 32.21 1.88
CA GLY A 407 20.13 31.57 0.85
C GLY A 407 20.67 30.19 1.23
N GLY A 408 20.11 29.53 2.26
CA GLY A 408 20.53 28.26 2.88
C GLY A 408 20.67 27.08 1.93
N LYS A 409 21.75 27.06 1.14
CA LYS A 409 22.14 25.95 0.24
C LYS A 409 22.38 24.64 0.97
N GLU A 410 22.67 24.72 2.28
CA GLU A 410 22.91 23.56 3.13
C GLU A 410 21.63 22.82 3.57
N CYS A 411 20.46 23.34 3.23
CA CYS A 411 19.20 22.65 3.42
C CYS A 411 18.28 22.88 2.22
N VAL A 412 18.03 21.82 1.46
CA VAL A 412 17.11 21.87 0.32
C VAL A 412 15.79 21.23 0.73
N ALA A 413 14.75 22.05 0.84
CA ALA A 413 13.39 21.60 1.10
C ALA A 413 12.64 21.32 -0.21
N CYS A 414 11.69 20.40 -0.15
CA CYS A 414 10.74 20.13 -1.21
C CYS A 414 9.42 19.62 -0.62
N SER A 415 8.34 19.81 -1.36
CA SER A 415 7.01 19.39 -0.94
C SER A 415 6.58 18.11 -1.67
N GLY A 416 5.88 17.23 -0.94
CA GLY A 416 5.31 15.99 -1.45
C GLY A 416 6.09 14.73 -1.08
N THR A 417 5.44 13.58 -1.26
CA THR A 417 5.95 12.27 -0.82
C THR A 417 7.30 11.93 -1.44
N GLY A 418 8.30 11.68 -0.59
CA GLY A 418 9.62 11.22 -0.97
C GLY A 418 10.32 12.15 -1.96
N CYS A 419 10.03 13.45 -1.96
CA CYS A 419 10.55 14.39 -2.96
C CYS A 419 12.05 14.69 -2.77
N ASN A 420 12.59 14.49 -1.57
CA ASN A 420 13.94 14.89 -1.17
C ASN A 420 14.98 13.90 -1.72
N LYS A 421 15.08 13.84 -3.05
CA LYS A 421 15.92 12.92 -3.82
C LYS A 421 17.18 13.57 -4.41
N ILE A 422 17.37 14.87 -4.20
CA ILE A 422 18.53 15.60 -4.72
C ILE A 422 19.83 14.97 -4.18
N THR A 423 20.78 14.68 -5.07
CA THR A 423 22.07 14.05 -4.74
C THR A 423 23.25 15.03 -4.85
N VAL A 424 23.04 16.18 -5.48
CA VAL A 424 24.04 17.22 -5.73
C VAL A 424 23.42 18.58 -5.41
N ARG A 425 24.14 19.43 -4.68
CA ARG A 425 23.66 20.76 -4.28
C ARG A 425 23.41 21.63 -5.52
N GLN A 426 22.36 22.45 -5.54
CA GLN A 426 21.97 23.19 -6.75
C GLN A 426 23.01 24.21 -7.23
N ASP A 427 23.83 24.73 -6.32
CA ASP A 427 24.93 25.66 -6.61
C ASP A 427 26.28 24.94 -6.79
N ASP A 428 26.30 23.60 -6.77
CA ASP A 428 27.41 22.80 -7.31
C ASP A 428 27.21 22.68 -8.82
N ASN A 429 27.47 23.78 -9.50
CA ASN A 429 27.25 23.92 -10.93
C ASN A 429 28.44 24.63 -11.58
N CYS A 430 28.70 24.26 -12.83
CA CYS A 430 29.81 24.77 -13.63
C CYS A 430 29.34 25.02 -15.05
N LEU A 431 30.07 25.84 -15.81
CA LEU A 431 29.92 25.86 -17.27
C LEU A 431 30.36 24.50 -17.79
N GLN A 432 29.44 23.76 -18.41
CA GLN A 432 29.71 22.44 -18.98
C GLN A 432 29.55 22.49 -20.50
N CYS A 433 30.67 22.43 -21.23
CA CYS A 433 30.67 22.53 -22.68
C CYS A 433 32.00 22.15 -23.34
N SER A 434 31.94 21.94 -24.64
CA SER A 434 33.09 21.98 -25.52
C SER A 434 33.03 23.21 -26.43
N SER A 435 34.17 23.78 -26.77
CA SER A 435 34.30 24.89 -27.73
C SER A 435 33.86 24.52 -29.15
N THR A 436 33.68 23.23 -29.43
CA THR A 436 33.00 22.74 -30.65
C THR A 436 31.49 22.98 -30.63
N ASP A 437 30.87 23.16 -29.46
CA ASP A 437 29.43 23.41 -29.31
C ASP A 437 29.01 24.82 -29.78
N GLY A 438 29.96 25.71 -30.07
CA GLY A 438 29.73 27.08 -30.51
C GLY A 438 30.53 28.12 -29.73
N LEU A 439 30.31 29.40 -30.07
CA LEU A 439 31.11 30.52 -29.53
C LEU A 439 30.93 30.72 -28.01
N ASN A 440 29.74 30.44 -27.48
CA ASN A 440 29.40 30.72 -26.08
C ASN A 440 30.20 29.87 -25.07
N CYS A 441 30.80 28.76 -25.51
CA CYS A 441 31.69 27.98 -24.63
C CYS A 441 33.07 28.62 -24.53
N ALA A 442 33.63 29.06 -25.67
CA ALA A 442 34.93 29.71 -25.70
C ALA A 442 34.89 31.07 -24.98
N SER A 443 33.82 31.85 -25.16
CA SER A 443 33.62 33.15 -24.51
C SER A 443 33.22 33.07 -23.03
N GLY A 444 32.90 31.88 -22.50
CA GLY A 444 32.44 31.72 -21.12
C GLY A 444 31.02 32.28 -20.87
N GLN A 445 30.23 32.47 -21.92
CA GLN A 445 28.86 33.00 -21.84
C GLN A 445 27.78 31.91 -21.73
N ARG A 446 28.17 30.63 -21.73
CA ARG A 446 27.21 29.53 -21.54
C ARG A 446 26.69 29.52 -20.11
N VAL A 447 25.41 29.19 -19.95
CA VAL A 447 24.79 29.02 -18.63
C VAL A 447 25.39 27.81 -17.91
N SER A 448 25.65 27.96 -16.61
CA SER A 448 26.14 26.86 -15.77
C SER A 448 25.06 25.80 -15.52
N THR A 449 25.46 24.54 -15.45
CA THR A 449 24.57 23.41 -15.16
C THR A 449 25.07 22.62 -13.96
N ILE A 450 24.15 22.01 -13.20
CA ILE A 450 24.46 21.20 -12.01
C ILE A 450 25.38 20.05 -12.39
N CYS A 451 26.39 19.78 -11.55
CA CYS A 451 27.33 18.68 -11.74
C CYS A 451 26.64 17.31 -11.67
N LYS A 452 27.17 16.31 -12.38
CA LYS A 452 26.59 14.94 -12.30
C LYS A 452 26.92 14.30 -10.96
N LEU A 453 28.13 14.52 -10.47
CA LEU A 453 28.61 14.13 -9.15
C LEU A 453 28.93 15.38 -8.33
N SER A 454 28.83 15.28 -7.00
CA SER A 454 29.28 16.36 -6.11
C SER A 454 30.74 16.70 -6.42
N SER A 455 30.99 17.91 -6.89
CA SER A 455 32.31 18.43 -7.25
C SER A 455 32.89 19.32 -6.15
N ASP A 456 32.19 19.42 -5.01
CA ASP A 456 32.51 20.33 -3.92
C ASP A 456 32.65 21.80 -4.40
N GLY A 457 31.88 22.18 -5.42
CA GLY A 457 31.91 23.49 -6.05
C GLY A 457 33.13 23.73 -6.93
N VAL A 458 33.89 22.70 -7.30
CA VAL A 458 35.12 22.83 -8.10
C VAL A 458 34.84 22.61 -9.58
N CYS A 459 35.14 23.61 -10.39
CA CYS A 459 35.01 23.57 -11.85
C CYS A 459 36.38 23.50 -12.53
N TYR A 460 36.42 23.10 -13.79
CA TYR A 460 37.63 23.10 -14.62
C TYR A 460 37.45 23.80 -15.97
N ASN A 461 38.56 24.30 -16.50
CA ASN A 461 38.81 24.61 -17.91
C ASN A 461 39.96 23.74 -18.39
N ARG A 462 39.83 23.04 -19.51
CA ARG A 462 40.86 22.14 -20.03
C ARG A 462 40.99 22.23 -21.53
N LEU A 463 42.20 22.37 -22.05
CA LEU A 463 42.52 22.16 -23.46
C LEU A 463 42.86 20.70 -23.70
N ASP A 464 42.26 20.11 -24.73
CA ASP A 464 42.72 18.82 -25.24
C ASP A 464 43.92 18.96 -26.20
N GLN A 465 44.44 17.83 -26.66
CA GLN A 465 45.60 17.77 -27.56
C GLN A 465 45.34 18.43 -28.93
N ASN A 466 44.06 18.61 -29.31
CA ASN A 466 43.66 19.27 -30.55
C ASN A 466 43.40 20.77 -30.36
N GLY A 467 43.65 21.32 -29.16
CA GLY A 467 43.39 22.71 -28.83
C GLY A 467 41.91 23.01 -28.54
N THR A 468 41.07 21.99 -28.35
CA THR A 468 39.66 22.19 -28.01
C THR A 468 39.53 22.48 -26.53
N LEU A 469 38.87 23.58 -26.18
CA LEU A 469 38.50 23.89 -24.80
C LEU A 469 37.29 23.04 -24.37
N HIS A 470 37.44 22.38 -23.23
CA HIS A 470 36.42 21.66 -22.49
C HIS A 470 36.26 22.30 -21.11
N ARG A 471 35.03 22.56 -20.70
CA ARG A 471 34.67 23.10 -19.39
C ARG A 471 33.72 22.14 -18.68
N GLY A 472 33.84 22.03 -17.36
CA GLY A 472 32.89 21.24 -16.59
C GLY A 472 33.20 21.16 -15.10
N CYS A 473 32.60 20.19 -14.43
CA CYS A 473 32.84 19.90 -13.02
C CYS A 473 34.03 18.96 -12.86
N LEU A 474 34.92 19.23 -11.90
CA LEU A 474 36.13 18.44 -11.70
C LEU A 474 35.82 16.96 -11.39
N SER A 475 34.77 16.70 -10.61
CA SER A 475 34.32 15.34 -10.26
C SER A 475 33.78 14.51 -11.43
N ASP A 476 33.40 15.15 -12.54
CA ASP A 476 32.86 14.47 -13.73
C ASP A 476 33.98 13.95 -14.66
N LEU A 477 35.24 14.31 -14.37
CA LEU A 477 36.41 13.82 -15.09
C LEU A 477 36.82 12.43 -14.59
N ASN A 478 37.51 11.66 -15.44
CA ASN A 478 38.19 10.45 -14.99
C ASN A 478 39.42 10.80 -14.12
N GLU A 479 39.90 9.85 -13.34
CA GLU A 479 40.98 10.06 -12.37
C GLU A 479 42.25 10.63 -13.01
N GLU A 480 42.65 10.13 -14.18
CA GLU A 480 43.86 10.57 -14.89
C GLU A 480 43.79 12.06 -15.29
N VAL A 481 42.66 12.48 -15.86
CA VAL A 481 42.45 13.88 -16.26
C VAL A 481 42.26 14.77 -15.04
N GLN A 482 41.63 14.27 -13.98
CA GLN A 482 41.49 14.99 -12.73
C GLN A 482 42.87 15.30 -12.12
N GLN A 483 43.78 14.33 -12.07
CA GLN A 483 45.16 14.54 -11.62
C GLN A 483 45.92 15.54 -12.51
N THR A 484 45.66 15.52 -13.82
CA THR A 484 46.22 16.49 -14.76
C THR A 484 45.79 17.92 -14.40
N CYS A 485 44.52 18.11 -14.04
CA CYS A 485 43.96 19.41 -13.67
C CYS A 485 44.34 19.87 -12.26
N LEU A 486 44.59 18.93 -11.35
CA LEU A 486 45.07 19.23 -9.99
C LEU A 486 46.57 19.61 -9.96
N ASN A 487 47.33 19.34 -11.02
CA ASN A 487 48.73 19.71 -11.11
C ASN A 487 48.87 21.20 -11.53
N PRO A 488 49.32 22.09 -10.62
CA PRO A 488 49.44 23.53 -10.92
C PRO A 488 50.50 23.86 -11.97
N SER A 489 51.40 22.92 -12.29
CA SER A 489 52.40 23.10 -13.35
C SER A 489 51.84 22.83 -14.75
N ASN A 490 50.64 22.26 -14.85
CA ASN A 490 50.01 21.95 -16.12
C ASN A 490 49.23 23.14 -16.65
N GLN A 491 49.72 23.77 -17.73
CA GLN A 491 49.08 24.93 -18.34
C GLN A 491 47.86 24.57 -19.23
N SER A 492 47.62 23.28 -19.49
CA SER A 492 46.48 22.82 -20.29
C SER A 492 45.20 22.66 -19.47
N CYS A 493 45.24 22.83 -18.14
CA CYS A 493 44.05 22.81 -17.32
C CYS A 493 44.12 23.83 -16.18
N GLU A 494 42.97 24.38 -15.81
CA GLU A 494 42.79 25.30 -14.69
C GLU A 494 41.56 24.87 -13.91
N ILE A 495 41.64 24.91 -12.58
CA ILE A 495 40.49 24.67 -11.69
C ILE A 495 40.15 25.94 -10.92
N CYS A 496 38.89 26.08 -10.54
CA CYS A 496 38.40 27.17 -9.71
C CYS A 496 37.30 26.67 -8.76
N SER A 497 36.98 27.45 -7.73
CA SER A 497 35.94 27.13 -6.76
C SER A 497 34.80 28.16 -6.80
N GLY A 498 33.56 27.67 -6.73
CA GLY A 498 32.35 28.47 -6.73
C GLY A 498 31.45 28.19 -7.93
N SER A 499 30.16 28.46 -7.76
CA SER A 499 29.13 28.29 -8.80
C SER A 499 29.51 29.04 -10.08
N GLY A 500 29.68 28.31 -11.18
CA GLY A 500 29.99 28.87 -12.50
C GLY A 500 31.32 29.63 -12.59
N CYS A 501 32.29 29.35 -11.71
CA CYS A 501 33.55 30.11 -11.66
C CYS A 501 34.41 29.98 -12.92
N ASN A 502 34.19 28.92 -13.71
CA ASN A 502 34.98 28.60 -14.90
C ASN A 502 34.46 29.34 -16.15
N ASN A 503 34.19 30.64 -16.03
CA ASN A 503 33.68 31.50 -17.11
C ASN A 503 34.75 32.44 -17.71
N ASN A 504 35.98 32.40 -17.19
CA ASN A 504 37.11 33.17 -17.68
C ASN A 504 37.55 32.74 -19.08
N THR A 505 38.24 33.63 -19.82
CA THR A 505 38.89 33.25 -21.08
C THR A 505 40.05 32.30 -20.78
N PHE A 506 40.03 31.09 -21.34
CA PHE A 506 41.05 30.08 -21.14
C PHE A 506 41.55 29.51 -22.48
N PRO A 507 42.88 29.44 -22.69
CA PRO A 507 43.92 29.99 -21.82
C PRO A 507 43.86 31.52 -21.79
N ALA A 508 44.46 32.16 -20.78
CA ALA A 508 44.36 33.62 -20.58
C ALA A 508 44.83 34.45 -21.79
N ASN A 509 45.72 33.88 -22.61
CA ASN A 509 46.25 34.46 -23.85
C ASN A 509 45.55 33.90 -25.12
N ALA A 510 44.35 33.35 -25.00
CA ALA A 510 43.60 32.87 -26.17
C ALA A 510 43.43 34.00 -27.19
N LEU A 511 43.76 33.73 -28.46
CA LEU A 511 43.57 34.69 -29.54
C LEU A 511 42.08 35.04 -29.66
N GLN A 512 41.80 36.35 -29.73
CA GLN A 512 40.48 36.88 -29.98
C GLN A 512 40.46 37.55 -31.35
N CYS A 513 39.48 37.21 -32.18
CA CYS A 513 39.29 37.78 -33.50
C CYS A 513 37.90 38.38 -33.59
N VAL A 514 37.69 39.29 -34.55
CA VAL A 514 36.33 39.59 -35.00
C VAL A 514 35.78 38.33 -35.67
N GLN A 515 34.63 37.85 -35.20
CA GLN A 515 33.95 36.68 -35.72
C GLN A 515 32.51 37.04 -36.06
N CYS A 516 32.20 37.14 -37.34
CA CYS A 516 30.87 37.51 -37.81
C CYS A 516 30.67 37.11 -39.28
N ASP A 517 29.40 37.00 -39.67
CA ASP A 517 28.99 36.80 -41.05
C ASP A 517 28.13 37.98 -41.49
N SER A 518 28.56 38.66 -42.55
CA SER A 518 27.82 39.80 -43.10
C SER A 518 26.45 39.45 -43.66
N LEU A 519 26.20 38.19 -44.04
CA LEU A 519 24.87 37.72 -44.44
C LEU A 519 23.91 37.66 -43.25
N MET A 520 24.44 37.43 -42.05
CA MET A 520 23.67 37.38 -40.80
C MET A 520 23.54 38.76 -40.15
N ASN A 521 24.58 39.59 -40.26
CA ASN A 521 24.58 40.93 -39.70
C ASN A 521 25.39 41.90 -40.56
N MET A 522 24.71 42.92 -41.12
CA MET A 522 25.33 43.92 -41.99
C MET A 522 26.41 44.76 -41.29
N ASP A 523 26.40 44.85 -39.96
CA ASP A 523 27.45 45.58 -39.24
C ASP A 523 28.80 44.86 -39.31
N CYS A 524 28.85 43.58 -39.71
CA CYS A 524 30.10 42.83 -39.89
C CYS A 524 31.03 43.40 -40.98
N VAL A 525 30.48 44.04 -42.02
CA VAL A 525 31.29 44.71 -43.07
C VAL A 525 31.84 46.06 -42.65
N GLN A 526 31.27 46.66 -41.60
CA GLN A 526 31.72 47.96 -41.10
C GLN A 526 33.06 47.84 -40.38
N ASN A 527 33.66 48.98 -40.03
CA ASN A 527 34.82 48.99 -39.14
C ASN A 527 34.39 48.56 -37.73
N GLN A 528 35.11 47.63 -37.13
CA GLN A 528 34.77 47.02 -35.85
C GLN A 528 35.39 47.80 -34.69
N SER A 529 34.79 48.94 -34.37
CA SER A 529 35.19 49.78 -33.25
C SER A 529 34.64 49.33 -31.89
N SER A 530 33.70 48.37 -31.89
CA SER A 530 33.11 47.79 -30.67
C SER A 530 33.49 46.31 -30.52
N ASN A 531 33.42 45.81 -29.29
CA ASN A 531 33.71 44.41 -28.98
C ASN A 531 32.54 43.45 -29.30
N LEU A 532 31.50 43.89 -30.04
CA LEU A 532 30.28 43.11 -30.28
C LEU A 532 30.54 41.76 -30.95
N PHE A 533 31.43 41.71 -31.94
CA PHE A 533 31.78 40.49 -32.66
C PHE A 533 33.13 39.91 -32.22
N VAL A 534 33.77 40.49 -31.22
CA VAL A 534 35.08 40.03 -30.74
C VAL A 534 34.89 38.80 -29.87
N ASN A 535 35.37 37.66 -30.32
CA ASN A 535 35.23 36.39 -29.62
C ASN A 535 36.56 35.62 -29.59
N PRO A 536 36.84 34.83 -28.53
CA PRO A 536 37.95 33.89 -28.53
C PRO A 536 37.83 32.86 -29.66
N CYS A 537 38.96 32.49 -30.25
CA CYS A 537 38.99 31.42 -31.25
C CYS A 537 38.52 30.10 -30.65
N ARG A 538 37.67 29.37 -31.39
CA ARG A 538 37.07 28.10 -30.91
C ARG A 538 38.12 27.04 -30.64
N LYS A 539 39.16 26.96 -31.49
CA LYS A 539 40.31 26.08 -31.29
C LYS A 539 41.52 26.93 -30.91
N HIS A 540 42.23 26.49 -29.88
CA HIS A 540 43.48 27.11 -29.45
C HIS A 540 44.66 26.42 -30.15
N VAL A 541 45.13 27.03 -31.23
CA VAL A 541 46.29 26.56 -32.00
C VAL A 541 47.42 27.55 -31.86
N ASN A 542 48.64 27.06 -31.61
CA ASN A 542 49.80 27.94 -31.55
C ASN A 542 50.06 28.61 -32.91
N GLY A 543 50.18 29.93 -32.95
CA GLY A 543 50.33 30.70 -34.19
C GLY A 543 49.04 30.85 -35.02
N ASP A 544 47.87 30.67 -34.42
CA ASP A 544 46.58 30.95 -35.08
C ASP A 544 46.48 32.41 -35.54
N LYS A 545 45.64 32.66 -36.55
CA LYS A 545 45.51 33.97 -37.21
C LYS A 545 44.04 34.36 -37.34
N CYS A 546 43.75 35.65 -37.32
CA CYS A 546 42.42 36.11 -37.70
C CYS A 546 42.33 36.20 -39.22
N TYR A 547 41.16 35.90 -39.79
CA TYR A 547 40.92 36.02 -41.22
C TYR A 547 39.71 36.91 -41.53
N THR A 548 39.68 37.43 -42.75
CA THR A 548 38.48 37.95 -43.42
C THR A 548 38.41 37.34 -44.82
N TRP A 549 37.30 36.67 -45.13
CA TRP A 549 37.06 36.00 -46.40
C TRP A 549 35.95 36.72 -47.16
N LEU A 550 36.27 37.22 -48.35
CA LEU A 550 35.31 37.70 -49.34
C LEU A 550 34.74 36.52 -50.15
N ARG A 551 33.42 36.35 -50.07
CA ARG A 551 32.69 35.35 -50.85
C ARG A 551 32.45 35.83 -52.28
N THR A 552 32.05 34.90 -53.14
CA THR A 552 31.77 35.18 -54.56
C THR A 552 30.59 36.12 -54.78
N ASP A 553 29.66 36.21 -53.82
CA ASP A 553 28.52 37.12 -53.83
C ASP A 553 28.86 38.54 -53.29
N GLY A 554 30.13 38.78 -52.92
CA GLY A 554 30.60 40.04 -52.37
C GLY A 554 30.42 40.21 -50.86
N SER A 555 29.75 39.27 -50.18
CA SER A 555 29.64 39.24 -48.72
C SER A 555 30.98 38.83 -48.07
N ILE A 556 31.17 39.14 -46.79
CA ILE A 556 32.33 38.67 -46.01
C ILE A 556 31.97 37.79 -44.82
N GLU A 557 32.92 36.95 -44.46
CA GLU A 557 33.02 36.23 -43.21
C GLU A 557 34.32 36.62 -42.50
N ARG A 558 34.25 36.85 -41.19
CA ARG A 558 35.42 37.07 -40.34
C ARG A 558 35.51 35.95 -39.32
N GLY A 559 36.72 35.49 -39.01
CA GLY A 559 36.90 34.39 -38.07
C GLY A 559 38.36 34.12 -37.70
N CYS A 560 38.59 32.96 -37.09
CA CYS A 560 39.93 32.43 -36.82
C CYS A 560 40.31 31.36 -37.83
N GLN A 561 41.57 31.35 -38.25
CA GLN A 561 42.10 30.42 -39.25
C GLN A 561 41.88 28.96 -38.84
N SER A 562 42.06 28.65 -37.56
CA SER A 562 41.80 27.31 -36.98
C SER A 562 40.36 26.80 -37.15
N SER A 563 39.43 27.68 -37.51
CA SER A 563 38.02 27.33 -37.79
C SER A 563 37.77 26.98 -39.25
N LEU A 564 38.72 27.21 -40.15
CA LEU A 564 38.62 26.89 -41.58
C LEU A 564 39.16 25.48 -41.86
N ASN A 565 38.55 24.80 -42.83
CA ASN A 565 39.05 23.51 -43.35
C ASN A 565 40.29 23.67 -44.24
N ALA A 566 40.47 24.86 -44.83
CA ALA A 566 41.60 25.20 -45.70
C ALA A 566 42.24 26.50 -45.22
N THR A 567 43.56 26.56 -45.30
CA THR A 567 44.37 27.70 -44.88
C THR A 567 44.00 28.95 -45.69
N CYS A 568 43.47 29.99 -45.05
CA CYS A 568 43.43 31.35 -45.61
C CYS A 568 44.87 31.83 -45.83
N ASN A 569 45.28 31.93 -47.09
CA ASN A 569 46.57 32.46 -47.48
C ASN A 569 46.35 33.34 -48.70
N ALA A 570 46.70 34.61 -48.60
CA ALA A 570 46.53 35.59 -49.67
C ALA A 570 47.25 35.20 -50.98
N LEU A 571 48.29 34.36 -50.92
CA LEU A 571 49.01 33.83 -52.08
C LEU A 571 48.27 32.70 -52.81
N LEU A 572 47.38 31.99 -52.12
CA LEU A 572 46.63 30.85 -52.66
C LEU A 572 45.17 31.23 -52.96
N ASN A 573 44.60 32.13 -52.17
CA ASN A 573 43.22 32.62 -52.29
C ASN A 573 43.21 34.15 -52.23
N ALA A 574 43.13 34.81 -53.39
CA ALA A 574 43.12 36.28 -53.49
C ALA A 574 41.95 36.94 -52.72
N THR A 575 40.91 36.17 -52.39
CA THR A 575 39.71 36.65 -51.68
C THR A 575 39.77 36.45 -50.16
N CYS A 576 40.87 35.92 -49.61
CA CYS A 576 41.01 35.69 -48.18
C CYS A 576 42.26 36.38 -47.62
N SER A 577 42.06 37.23 -46.60
CA SER A 577 43.12 37.97 -45.92
C SER A 577 43.28 37.47 -44.49
N ALA A 578 44.50 37.09 -44.10
CA ALA A 578 44.83 36.68 -42.74
C ALA A 578 45.82 37.66 -42.10
N CYS A 579 45.69 37.89 -40.80
CA CYS A 579 46.54 38.78 -40.02
C CYS A 579 46.89 38.18 -38.65
N GLU A 580 47.97 38.68 -38.05
CA GLU A 580 48.47 38.24 -36.74
C GLU A 580 48.11 39.26 -35.66
N GLY A 581 47.79 38.75 -34.46
CA GLY A 581 47.43 39.56 -33.31
C GLY A 581 45.93 39.64 -33.04
N PRO A 582 45.53 40.04 -31.81
CA PRO A 582 44.14 40.11 -31.42
C PRO A 582 43.39 41.19 -32.22
N VAL A 583 42.20 40.85 -32.70
CA VAL A 583 41.27 41.77 -33.36
C VAL A 583 41.89 42.48 -34.58
N CYS A 584 42.95 41.91 -35.19
CA CYS A 584 43.63 42.52 -36.34
C CYS A 584 42.75 42.57 -37.59
N ASN A 585 41.70 41.74 -37.65
CA ASN A 585 40.70 41.71 -38.71
C ASN A 585 39.51 42.62 -38.39
N ALA A 586 39.73 43.83 -37.87
CA ALA A 586 38.67 44.80 -37.55
C ALA A 586 38.32 45.74 -38.71
N GLU A 587 39.30 46.07 -39.55
CA GLU A 587 39.14 47.08 -40.60
C GLU A 587 38.17 46.63 -41.70
N VAL A 588 37.63 47.61 -42.44
CA VAL A 588 36.74 47.34 -43.58
C VAL A 588 37.49 46.53 -44.66
N TYR A 589 36.87 45.45 -45.15
CA TYR A 589 37.45 44.58 -46.17
C TYR A 589 36.44 44.17 -47.26
N PRO A 590 36.81 44.20 -48.56
CA PRO A 590 38.01 44.82 -49.09
C PRO A 590 38.04 46.32 -48.84
N TRP A 591 39.23 46.91 -48.88
CA TRP A 591 39.37 48.36 -48.83
C TRP A 591 38.68 48.98 -50.06
N GLY A 592 38.08 50.16 -49.88
CA GLY A 592 37.38 50.86 -50.97
C GLY A 592 35.96 50.37 -51.26
N ARG A 593 35.29 49.66 -50.34
CA ARG A 593 33.84 49.44 -50.42
C ARG A 593 33.10 50.79 -50.54
N ARG A 594 32.15 50.85 -51.46
CA ARG A 594 31.23 51.99 -51.60
C ARG A 594 30.53 52.27 -50.26
N SER A 595 30.46 53.53 -49.87
CA SER A 595 29.66 53.96 -48.71
C SER A 595 28.43 54.76 -49.17
N CYS A 596 27.26 54.35 -48.68
CA CYS A 596 25.96 54.94 -49.03
C CYS A 596 25.14 55.22 -47.77
N TYR A 597 24.24 56.18 -47.85
CA TYR A 597 23.11 56.23 -46.91
C TYR A 597 22.24 55.00 -47.17
N GLN A 598 21.90 54.26 -46.12
CA GLN A 598 21.13 53.02 -46.19
C GLN A 598 19.96 53.13 -45.22
N CYS A 599 18.74 53.28 -45.74
CA CYS A 599 17.53 53.46 -44.93
C CYS A 599 16.27 53.11 -45.72
N ASP A 600 15.20 52.78 -45.01
CA ASP A 600 13.86 52.56 -45.57
C ASP A 600 12.86 53.48 -44.86
N GLY A 601 12.20 54.35 -45.62
CA GLY A 601 11.20 55.30 -45.15
C GLY A 601 10.00 54.66 -44.45
N ARG A 602 9.77 53.35 -44.62
CA ARG A 602 8.77 52.59 -43.86
C ARG A 602 9.16 52.44 -42.39
N SER A 603 10.43 52.18 -42.13
CA SER A 603 10.99 51.97 -40.80
C SER A 603 11.57 53.23 -40.19
N ASP A 604 12.07 54.14 -41.01
CA ASP A 604 12.74 55.37 -40.58
C ASP A 604 12.17 56.58 -41.33
N ARG A 605 11.37 57.37 -40.62
CA ARG A 605 10.72 58.57 -41.17
C ARG A 605 11.72 59.64 -41.62
N THR A 606 12.96 59.60 -41.14
CA THR A 606 14.00 60.56 -41.51
C THR A 606 14.69 60.22 -42.83
N CYS A 607 14.48 59.02 -43.38
CA CYS A 607 15.10 58.57 -44.64
C CYS A 607 14.78 59.48 -45.84
N GLY A 608 13.60 60.11 -45.84
CA GLY A 608 13.17 61.07 -46.86
C GLY A 608 13.76 62.48 -46.71
N LEU A 609 14.41 62.78 -45.59
CA LEU A 609 15.10 64.06 -45.38
C LEU A 609 16.44 64.08 -46.12
N GLU A 610 17.01 65.27 -46.26
CA GLU A 610 18.37 65.43 -46.76
C GLU A 610 19.35 64.87 -45.74
N GLN A 611 20.29 64.05 -46.21
CA GLN A 611 21.25 63.35 -45.36
C GLN A 611 22.52 64.19 -45.26
N THR A 612 22.76 64.80 -44.10
CA THR A 612 23.87 65.76 -43.93
C THR A 612 25.03 65.21 -43.11
N ILE A 613 24.84 64.10 -42.40
CA ILE A 613 25.82 63.51 -41.49
C ILE A 613 26.53 62.36 -42.20
N GLN A 614 27.78 62.53 -42.62
CA GLN A 614 28.50 61.48 -43.37
C GLN A 614 28.71 60.20 -42.55
N GLN A 615 28.84 60.32 -41.24
CA GLN A 615 29.03 59.18 -40.32
C GLN A 615 27.81 58.25 -40.24
N GLU A 616 26.63 58.70 -40.68
CA GLU A 616 25.42 57.86 -40.74
C GLU A 616 25.38 56.97 -42.00
N SER A 617 26.26 57.23 -42.98
CA SER A 617 26.44 56.33 -44.10
C SER A 617 27.15 55.05 -43.68
N LYS A 618 26.82 53.96 -44.35
CA LYS A 618 27.37 52.63 -44.09
C LYS A 618 28.04 52.09 -45.35
N VAL A 619 29.12 51.32 -45.18
CA VAL A 619 29.70 50.60 -46.32
C VAL A 619 28.73 49.52 -46.81
N CYS A 620 28.70 49.29 -48.12
CA CYS A 620 27.81 48.31 -48.74
C CYS A 620 28.12 46.89 -48.26
N GLN A 621 27.06 46.12 -47.97
CA GLN A 621 27.16 44.73 -47.49
C GLN A 621 27.84 43.82 -48.51
N ARG A 622 27.47 43.96 -49.79
CA ARG A 622 28.08 43.24 -50.91
C ARG A 622 29.14 44.11 -51.57
N TYR A 623 30.32 43.56 -51.81
CA TYR A 623 31.38 44.23 -52.53
C TYR A 623 31.23 44.02 -54.03
N GLN A 624 31.12 45.12 -54.76
CA GLN A 624 31.24 45.17 -56.22
C GLN A 624 32.21 46.30 -56.58
N PRO A 625 33.22 46.08 -57.46
CA PRO A 625 34.22 47.10 -57.80
C PRO A 625 33.65 48.42 -58.34
N GLN A 626 32.45 48.38 -58.94
CA GLN A 626 31.76 49.54 -59.50
C GLN A 626 30.39 49.74 -58.85
N ASP A 627 30.28 49.57 -57.54
CA ASP A 627 29.01 49.76 -56.84
C ASP A 627 28.60 51.24 -56.80
N HIS A 628 27.29 51.46 -56.87
CA HIS A 628 26.64 52.77 -56.86
C HIS A 628 25.68 52.86 -55.67
N CYS A 629 25.46 54.08 -55.18
CA CYS A 629 24.38 54.33 -54.23
C CYS A 629 23.09 54.64 -54.98
N TYR A 630 21.95 54.14 -54.51
CA TYR A 630 20.64 54.52 -55.05
C TYR A 630 19.82 55.33 -54.05
N THR A 631 18.91 56.16 -54.58
CA THR A 631 17.74 56.70 -53.89
C THR A 631 16.53 56.33 -54.73
N LEU A 632 15.60 55.56 -54.16
CA LEU A 632 14.39 55.08 -54.79
C LEU A 632 13.18 55.68 -54.06
N LEU A 633 12.25 56.25 -54.81
CA LEU A 633 11.01 56.81 -54.33
C LEU A 633 9.84 56.02 -54.90
N GLN A 634 9.18 55.25 -54.05
CA GLN A 634 8.04 54.43 -54.45
C GLN A 634 6.85 54.74 -53.53
N ASN A 635 5.73 55.18 -54.11
CA ASN A 635 4.50 55.53 -53.37
C ASN A 635 4.73 56.55 -52.23
N GLY A 636 5.61 57.54 -52.44
CA GLY A 636 5.91 58.57 -51.42
C GLY A 636 6.88 58.10 -50.32
N ILE A 637 7.47 56.92 -50.46
CA ILE A 637 8.44 56.37 -49.50
C ILE A 637 9.82 56.36 -50.15
N VAL A 638 10.78 57.00 -49.49
CA VAL A 638 12.19 56.99 -49.90
C VAL A 638 12.88 55.75 -49.33
N LYS A 639 13.62 55.04 -50.18
CA LYS A 639 14.55 53.97 -49.82
C LYS A 639 15.91 54.31 -50.38
N ARG A 640 16.96 54.10 -49.58
CA ARG A 640 18.35 54.34 -49.95
C ARG A 640 19.16 53.08 -49.69
N GLY A 641 20.12 52.80 -50.55
CA GLY A 641 20.99 51.64 -50.39
C GLY A 641 22.07 51.56 -51.46
N CYS A 642 22.64 50.38 -51.59
CA CYS A 642 23.66 50.07 -52.57
C CYS A 642 23.08 49.27 -53.74
N THR A 643 23.52 49.54 -54.96
CA THR A 643 23.03 48.82 -56.14
C THR A 643 23.41 47.34 -56.12
N SER A 644 24.51 46.98 -55.45
CA SER A 644 24.94 45.60 -55.23
C SER A 644 23.95 44.73 -54.45
N GLU A 645 22.92 45.33 -53.83
CA GLU A 645 21.79 44.59 -53.22
C GLU A 645 20.93 43.87 -54.27
N PHE A 646 21.02 44.25 -55.54
CA PHE A 646 20.19 43.74 -56.64
C PHE A 646 21.05 43.09 -57.73
N ASP A 647 20.56 42.01 -58.33
CA ASP A 647 21.21 41.34 -59.47
C ASP A 647 20.98 42.09 -60.80
N ALA A 648 20.03 43.04 -60.83
CA ALA A 648 19.68 43.87 -61.97
C ALA A 648 19.62 45.35 -61.56
N ASP A 649 19.59 46.25 -62.55
CA ASP A 649 19.51 47.69 -62.30
C ASP A 649 18.22 48.06 -61.54
N VAL A 650 18.39 48.57 -60.32
CA VAL A 650 17.31 48.99 -59.41
C VAL A 650 16.47 50.14 -59.98
N CYS A 651 17.03 50.96 -60.86
CA CYS A 651 16.32 52.07 -61.49
C CYS A 651 15.74 51.71 -62.88
N HIS A 652 15.82 50.44 -63.30
CA HIS A 652 15.34 50.03 -64.61
C HIS A 652 13.85 50.34 -64.80
N GLY A 653 13.53 51.19 -65.79
CA GLY A 653 12.15 51.56 -66.11
C GLY A 653 11.53 52.64 -65.23
N LEU A 654 12.33 53.32 -64.38
CA LEU A 654 11.89 54.42 -63.52
C LEU A 654 12.42 55.77 -64.02
N GLU A 655 11.65 56.84 -63.81
CA GLU A 655 12.10 58.20 -64.14
C GLU A 655 13.17 58.69 -63.16
N ARG A 656 14.00 59.66 -63.58
CA ARG A 656 15.04 60.27 -62.71
C ARG A 656 14.49 60.93 -61.44
N THR A 657 13.20 61.29 -61.45
CA THR A 657 12.48 61.84 -60.28
C THR A 657 12.01 60.76 -59.30
N GLU A 658 12.05 59.50 -59.71
CA GLU A 658 11.61 58.33 -58.95
C GLU A 658 12.80 57.48 -58.49
N CYS A 659 13.86 57.39 -59.30
CA CYS A 659 15.06 56.66 -58.94
C CYS A 659 16.32 57.35 -59.46
N ARG A 660 17.36 57.42 -58.62
CA ARG A 660 18.67 57.94 -59.02
C ARG A 660 19.79 57.11 -58.43
N THR A 661 20.78 56.80 -59.24
CA THR A 661 22.07 56.23 -58.81
C THR A 661 23.18 57.27 -58.86
N CYS A 662 24.24 57.05 -58.09
CA CYS A 662 25.45 57.87 -58.09
C CYS A 662 26.68 57.06 -57.65
N SER A 663 27.87 57.48 -58.08
CA SER A 663 29.10 56.66 -58.07
C SER A 663 30.21 57.19 -57.14
N VAL A 664 29.88 58.06 -56.18
CA VAL A 664 30.83 58.55 -55.16
C VAL A 664 30.27 58.25 -53.77
N ASP A 665 31.11 58.22 -52.74
CA ASP A 665 30.64 57.91 -51.40
C ASP A 665 29.69 58.98 -50.89
N HIS A 666 28.68 58.55 -50.12
CA HIS A 666 27.69 59.43 -49.47
C HIS A 666 26.85 60.26 -50.46
N CYS A 667 26.83 59.89 -51.75
CA CYS A 667 26.23 60.71 -52.81
C CYS A 667 24.70 60.67 -52.86
N ASN A 668 24.09 59.64 -52.28
CA ASN A 668 22.65 59.45 -52.25
C ASN A 668 22.03 60.23 -51.08
N ASN A 669 22.32 61.52 -50.97
CA ASN A 669 21.96 62.35 -49.81
C ASN A 669 20.75 63.28 -50.02
N LEU A 670 20.32 63.50 -51.27
CA LEU A 670 19.22 64.42 -51.59
C LEU A 670 17.91 64.01 -50.90
N SER A 671 17.18 64.98 -50.35
CA SER A 671 15.83 64.77 -49.80
C SER A 671 14.82 64.30 -50.86
N GLU A 672 13.64 63.82 -50.44
CA GLU A 672 12.55 63.46 -51.36
C GLU A 672 12.20 64.63 -52.30
N VAL A 673 12.06 65.84 -51.72
CA VAL A 673 11.78 67.06 -52.49
C VAL A 673 12.92 67.35 -53.46
N GLY A 674 14.18 67.16 -53.01
CA GLY A 674 15.37 67.29 -53.85
C GLY A 674 15.39 66.31 -55.02
N LEU A 675 15.02 65.05 -54.80
CA LEU A 675 14.94 64.01 -55.84
C LEU A 675 13.88 64.37 -56.90
N ARG A 676 12.67 64.76 -56.48
CA ARG A 676 11.59 65.18 -57.39
C ARG A 676 11.95 66.43 -58.19
N SER A 677 12.75 67.33 -57.62
CA SER A 677 13.13 68.60 -58.23
C SER A 677 14.35 68.49 -59.17
N ALA A 678 15.30 67.60 -58.87
CA ALA A 678 16.52 67.39 -59.64
C ALA A 678 16.27 66.84 -61.07
N GLY A 679 15.10 66.23 -61.32
CA GLY A 679 14.68 65.83 -62.67
C GLY A 679 14.19 66.99 -63.55
N ARG A 680 13.90 68.17 -62.99
CA ARG A 680 13.35 69.33 -63.73
C ARG A 680 14.41 70.27 -64.30
N THR A 681 15.69 70.10 -63.96
CA THR A 681 16.77 71.07 -64.28
C THR A 681 17.29 71.04 -65.73
N VAL A 682 16.60 70.41 -66.68
CA VAL A 682 16.98 70.42 -68.11
C VAL A 682 16.20 71.47 -68.94
N GLN A 683 15.29 72.25 -68.36
CA GLN A 683 14.41 73.15 -69.14
C GLN A 683 14.46 74.65 -68.83
N ILE A 684 15.55 75.18 -68.25
CA ILE A 684 15.66 76.63 -67.94
C ILE A 684 16.95 77.28 -68.48
N SER A 685 17.52 76.76 -69.57
CA SER A 685 18.69 77.41 -70.22
C SER A 685 18.38 78.09 -71.56
N SER A 686 17.17 77.92 -72.11
CA SER A 686 16.79 78.47 -73.43
C SER A 686 15.90 79.72 -73.40
N VAL A 687 15.42 80.15 -72.22
CA VAL A 687 14.52 81.33 -72.10
C VAL A 687 15.26 82.60 -71.63
N LEU A 688 16.39 82.46 -70.93
CA LEU A 688 17.17 83.61 -70.46
C LEU A 688 18.13 84.20 -71.52
N LEU A 689 18.42 83.46 -72.59
CA LEU A 689 19.21 83.97 -73.72
C LEU A 689 18.40 84.83 -74.70
N SER A 690 17.07 84.77 -74.65
CA SER A 690 16.17 85.50 -75.57
C SER A 690 15.68 86.85 -75.01
N ILE A 691 15.90 87.13 -73.72
CA ILE A 691 15.52 88.42 -73.09
C ILE A 691 16.68 89.44 -73.14
N GLY A 692 17.93 88.97 -73.31
CA GLY A 692 19.10 89.86 -73.47
C GLY A 692 19.21 90.55 -74.84
N ILE A 693 18.52 90.05 -75.88
CA ILE A 693 18.60 90.60 -77.24
C ILE A 693 17.51 91.67 -77.50
N LEU A 694 16.48 91.77 -76.65
CA LEU A 694 15.45 92.83 -76.77
C LEU A 694 15.82 94.14 -76.05
N PHE A 695 16.84 94.14 -75.19
CA PHE A 695 17.25 95.34 -74.43
C PHE A 695 18.33 96.19 -75.11
N GLU A 696 19.00 95.70 -76.17
CA GLU A 696 19.95 96.51 -76.94
C GLU A 696 19.34 97.25 -78.15
N ILE A 697 18.07 97.00 -78.51
CA ILE A 697 17.40 97.68 -79.65
C ILE A 697 16.60 98.92 -79.19
N LEU A 698 16.46 99.17 -77.89
CA LEU A 698 15.67 100.29 -77.33
C LEU A 698 16.50 101.45 -76.74
N ASN A 699 17.82 101.44 -76.87
CA ASN A 699 18.70 102.54 -76.41
C ASN A 699 19.50 103.22 -77.53
N ALA A 700 19.02 103.13 -78.77
CA ALA A 700 19.49 103.96 -79.89
C ALA A 700 18.38 104.89 -80.38
N GLN A 701 18.10 105.94 -79.59
CA GLN A 701 17.52 107.21 -80.07
C GLN A 701 17.90 108.34 -79.11
#